data_AF-A0AAX0BHW0-F1
#
_entry.id   AF-A0AAX0BHW0-F1
#
_cell.length_a   1.000
_cell.length_b   1.000
_cell.length_c   1.000
_cell.angle_alpha   90.00
_cell.angle_beta   90.00
_cell.angle_gamma   90.00
#
_symmetry.space_group_name_H-M   'P 1'
#
loop_
_entity.id
_entity.type
_entity.pdbx_description
1 polymer ?
#
loop_
_entity_poly.entity_id
_entity_poly.type
_entity_poly.pdbx_seq_one_letter_code
_entity_poly.pdbx_strand_id
1 'polypeptide(L)'
;MKIRNLLSIKKLAVLGICVSFLAGGCGKMTESSIPELEEPVALNEAYRPVEYGTIGSIQVLMATAVPRDYCNYYSANVNISQIYVEPGDTVNVGDVLAVCDVDEAKKQLQECKDALVHENETYEISAQISDTQIKLWESQAADTDEFSTEQIEKKESTEDDYNTQIATEQENERYDKQLHEYRVQKINEQMALYQQIVDDGTLKAVHSGLVTYTKKLTDGRSAAAYENIVIVSDTDDLVLDIKDTAINEYKYSDYDKKYVIVDGEKYDVTESQYTSEVLVLSKINNRYPDVCVESREKPFLTAGQMYPVYFEKTKADQALVVGKDSIYKEGDTRYVYVKNDEGDREKRIITTGESDENYTQVTEGLKEGELVYYNSTDQVPTKYSKYTVTRSDFDIANYGVRYSRSDAGTITETCDYEGQIVSVNVKQDDTVEKGMLLYVVDTGEGKAAITEAKNAIDSENESYAQKIADYDKQIKDLSEGGSSAEENNRQDEKPDTAYDEQQLKLNLQLLNLQKKLACADHTYQLSQLQSAYDSISAGNDGKGNISVYAKNDGKVSKVSVKAGDNVEEGSDILQITGNSTDVLLVQVKDSNSYKVYKDNIADVGERVSLELDGTTIYGSCIGFAGYGSVAQKGYINQDDKGVHITGNTDSGYGNAAFYIKLDNGIPDDLTRASAVKFSYVSFKKVVVVPTSIIHKQVNPMDKDDISYYVWKIDGDSVVKQPVILSDYTSGSNTLVLYGIDEGDEICLAS
;
A
#
# COMPACT_ATOMS: atom_id res chain seq x y z
N MET A 1 38.75 1.11 -10.35
CA MET A 1 39.89 0.19 -10.15
C MET A 1 39.61 -1.06 -10.98
N LYS A 2 40.56 -1.49 -11.83
CA LYS A 2 40.42 -2.59 -12.80
C LYS A 2 40.22 -3.95 -12.10
N ILE A 3 39.47 -4.86 -12.73
CA ILE A 3 39.93 -6.20 -13.15
C ILE A 3 38.95 -6.75 -14.21
N ARG A 4 39.51 -7.10 -15.37
CA ARG A 4 38.98 -7.98 -16.42
C ARG A 4 39.82 -9.25 -16.37
N ASN A 5 39.21 -10.43 -16.55
CA ASN A 5 39.70 -11.44 -17.51
C ASN A 5 38.68 -12.57 -17.72
N LEU A 6 38.76 -13.13 -18.92
CA LEU A 6 37.77 -13.83 -19.72
C LEU A 6 38.36 -15.17 -20.21
N LEU A 7 37.49 -16.06 -20.72
CA LEU A 7 37.72 -17.18 -21.66
C LEU A 7 38.29 -18.49 -21.05
N SER A 8 37.94 -19.70 -21.51
CA SER A 8 37.56 -20.16 -22.87
C SER A 8 36.84 -21.52 -22.87
N ILE A 9 35.97 -21.67 -23.88
CA ILE A 9 35.35 -22.88 -24.45
C ILE A 9 36.37 -23.79 -25.15
N LYS A 10 36.13 -25.11 -25.26
CA LYS A 10 36.29 -25.91 -26.50
C LYS A 10 35.62 -27.30 -26.44
N LYS A 11 34.93 -27.62 -27.54
CA LYS A 11 34.23 -28.87 -27.89
C LYS A 11 35.15 -29.88 -28.63
N LEU A 12 34.65 -31.12 -28.74
CA LEU A 12 34.54 -31.98 -29.93
C LEU A 12 35.46 -33.23 -30.06
N ALA A 13 34.78 -34.40 -30.06
CA ALA A 13 34.86 -35.63 -30.87
C ALA A 13 36.21 -36.20 -31.38
N VAL A 14 36.34 -37.54 -31.38
CA VAL A 14 36.65 -38.39 -32.56
C VAL A 14 36.62 -39.89 -32.20
N LEU A 15 36.22 -40.67 -33.21
CA LEU A 15 35.87 -42.09 -33.35
C LEU A 15 37.09 -42.96 -33.80
N GLY A 16 37.06 -44.29 -33.58
CA GLY A 16 37.79 -45.30 -34.38
C GLY A 16 38.75 -46.22 -33.58
N ILE A 17 38.43 -47.49 -33.29
CA ILE A 17 38.48 -48.74 -34.11
C ILE A 17 39.81 -49.54 -33.97
N CYS A 18 39.65 -50.79 -33.48
CA CYS A 18 40.41 -52.04 -33.68
C CYS A 18 41.88 -52.18 -33.22
N VAL A 19 42.21 -53.27 -32.50
CA VAL A 19 42.77 -54.53 -33.04
C VAL A 19 43.27 -55.46 -31.90
N SER A 20 42.80 -56.72 -31.95
CA SER A 20 43.37 -58.00 -31.48
C SER A 20 43.71 -58.27 -29.99
N PHE A 21 43.10 -59.31 -29.43
CA PHE A 21 43.79 -60.60 -29.24
C PHE A 21 42.78 -61.76 -29.17
N LEU A 22 42.90 -62.68 -30.13
CA LEU A 22 42.34 -64.03 -30.07
C LEU A 22 43.27 -64.88 -29.19
N ALA A 23 42.73 -65.47 -28.13
CA ALA A 23 43.25 -66.70 -27.54
C ALA A 23 42.05 -67.55 -27.12
N GLY A 24 41.97 -68.76 -27.68
CA GLY A 24 40.86 -69.67 -27.52
C GLY A 24 40.68 -70.22 -26.11
N GLY A 25 39.44 -70.54 -25.78
CA GLY A 25 39.04 -71.32 -24.62
C GLY A 25 37.63 -71.86 -24.84
N CYS A 26 37.54 -73.11 -25.32
CA CYS A 26 36.30 -73.85 -25.48
C CYS A 26 35.78 -74.27 -24.09
N GLY A 27 34.53 -73.94 -23.75
CA GLY A 27 33.95 -74.33 -22.45
C GLY A 27 32.46 -74.02 -22.31
N LYS A 28 31.63 -75.01 -22.67
CA LYS A 28 30.26 -75.32 -22.20
C LYS A 28 29.27 -74.17 -21.94
N MET A 29 28.22 -74.18 -22.78
CA MET A 29 26.90 -73.59 -22.51
C MET A 29 26.43 -73.87 -21.08
N THR A 30 26.08 -72.80 -20.36
CA THR A 30 25.17 -72.82 -19.22
C THR A 30 23.99 -71.93 -19.57
N GLU A 31 22.78 -72.48 -19.42
CA GLU A 31 21.50 -71.84 -19.72
C GLU A 31 21.38 -70.52 -18.96
N SER A 32 21.21 -69.43 -19.71
CA SER A 32 20.72 -68.17 -19.17
C SER A 32 19.21 -68.27 -19.02
N SER A 33 18.72 -68.15 -17.79
CA SER A 33 17.31 -68.00 -17.48
C SER A 33 16.71 -66.84 -18.27
N ILE A 34 15.68 -67.16 -19.06
CA ILE A 34 14.81 -66.23 -19.76
C ILE A 34 14.10 -65.38 -18.68
N PRO A 35 14.05 -64.04 -18.77
CA PRO A 35 13.19 -63.25 -17.90
C PRO A 35 11.74 -63.67 -18.10
N GLU A 36 10.99 -63.85 -17.01
CA GLU A 36 9.58 -64.19 -17.04
C GLU A 36 8.82 -63.10 -17.84
N LEU A 37 8.16 -63.50 -18.93
CA LEU A 37 7.28 -62.62 -19.68
C LEU A 37 6.10 -62.28 -18.78
N GLU A 38 5.93 -61.00 -18.44
CA GLU A 38 4.63 -60.52 -17.98
C GLU A 38 3.60 -60.81 -19.08
N GLU A 39 2.47 -61.40 -18.70
CA GLU A 39 1.39 -61.70 -19.63
C GLU A 39 0.96 -60.43 -20.37
N PRO A 40 0.72 -60.48 -21.70
CA PRO A 40 0.27 -59.32 -22.42
C PRO A 40 -1.05 -58.83 -21.83
N VAL A 41 -1.06 -57.59 -21.32
CA VAL A 41 -2.29 -56.89 -20.99
C VAL A 41 -3.14 -56.90 -22.25
N ALA A 42 -4.33 -57.53 -22.19
CA ALA A 42 -5.22 -57.66 -23.33
C ALA A 42 -5.51 -56.27 -23.94
N LEU A 43 -4.92 -56.00 -25.10
CA LEU A 43 -5.15 -54.78 -25.88
C LEU A 43 -6.55 -54.88 -26.49
N ASN A 44 -7.42 -53.92 -26.20
CA ASN A 44 -8.76 -53.88 -26.79
C ASN A 44 -8.71 -53.13 -28.11
N GLU A 45 -9.49 -53.58 -29.10
CA GLU A 45 -9.63 -52.86 -30.36
C GLU A 45 -10.58 -51.68 -30.20
N ALA A 46 -10.06 -50.47 -30.35
CA ALA A 46 -10.85 -49.24 -30.28
C ALA A 46 -10.56 -48.34 -31.49
N TYR A 47 -11.60 -47.68 -31.98
CA TYR A 47 -11.55 -46.82 -33.16
C TYR A 47 -12.21 -45.49 -32.85
N ARG A 48 -11.74 -44.43 -33.48
CA ARG A 48 -12.36 -43.09 -33.43
C ARG A 48 -12.48 -42.50 -34.83
N PRO A 49 -13.52 -41.70 -35.12
CA PRO A 49 -13.60 -40.99 -36.38
C PRO A 49 -12.47 -39.95 -36.50
N VAL A 50 -12.01 -39.73 -37.72
CA VAL A 50 -11.18 -38.57 -38.08
C VAL A 50 -12.12 -37.39 -38.27
N GLU A 51 -11.85 -36.27 -37.60
CA GLU A 51 -12.75 -35.11 -37.59
C GLU A 51 -11.98 -33.82 -37.85
N TYR A 52 -12.71 -32.78 -38.24
CA TYR A 52 -12.17 -31.43 -38.25
C TYR A 52 -12.18 -30.86 -36.84
N GLY A 53 -11.03 -30.37 -36.40
CA GLY A 53 -10.85 -29.75 -35.10
C GLY A 53 -9.86 -28.60 -35.13
N THR A 54 -9.72 -27.94 -33.99
CA THR A 54 -8.74 -26.88 -33.78
C THR A 54 -7.56 -27.45 -33.02
N ILE A 55 -6.34 -27.21 -33.52
CA ILE A 55 -5.10 -27.51 -32.79
C ILE A 55 -4.62 -26.26 -32.10
N GLY A 56 -4.40 -26.37 -30.80
CA GLY A 56 -4.05 -25.23 -29.98
C GLY A 56 -3.56 -25.61 -28.59
N SER A 57 -3.37 -24.62 -27.73
CA SER A 57 -3.22 -24.87 -26.30
C SER A 57 -4.29 -24.12 -25.55
N ILE A 58 -4.88 -24.78 -24.56
CA ILE A 58 -5.83 -24.19 -23.65
C ILE A 58 -5.24 -24.23 -22.24
N GLN A 59 -5.25 -23.10 -21.57
CA GLN A 59 -4.90 -22.98 -20.16
C GLN A 59 -6.10 -22.40 -19.43
N VAL A 60 -6.46 -23.00 -18.30
CA VAL A 60 -7.56 -22.52 -17.46
C VAL A 60 -7.00 -22.11 -16.11
N LEU A 61 -7.18 -20.84 -15.74
CA LEU A 61 -6.75 -20.29 -14.47
C LEU A 61 -7.96 -19.91 -13.63
N MET A 62 -7.84 -20.04 -12.32
CA MET A 62 -8.93 -19.72 -11.40
C MET A 62 -8.79 -18.26 -10.99
N ALA A 63 -9.85 -17.49 -11.15
CA ALA A 63 -9.90 -16.11 -10.69
C ALA A 63 -11.01 -15.92 -9.66
N THR A 64 -10.80 -15.07 -8.67
CA THR A 64 -11.80 -14.68 -7.69
C THR A 64 -12.32 -13.29 -8.03
N ALA A 65 -13.64 -13.09 -7.97
CA ALA A 65 -14.20 -11.74 -8.07
C ALA A 65 -13.96 -10.96 -6.76
N VAL A 66 -13.19 -9.88 -6.84
CA VAL A 66 -12.81 -9.03 -5.70
C VAL A 66 -13.09 -7.56 -6.01
N PRO A 67 -13.40 -6.73 -5.01
CA PRO A 67 -13.59 -5.30 -5.22
C PRO A 67 -12.28 -4.61 -5.59
N ARG A 68 -12.36 -3.49 -6.30
CA ARG A 68 -11.18 -2.69 -6.64
C ARG A 68 -10.71 -1.90 -5.42
N ASP A 69 -9.43 -2.03 -5.10
CA ASP A 69 -8.80 -1.37 -3.95
C ASP A 69 -8.21 0.01 -4.30
N TYR A 70 -8.45 0.99 -3.43
CA TYR A 70 -7.86 2.33 -3.48
C TYR A 70 -7.07 2.58 -2.19
N CYS A 71 -5.75 2.65 -2.32
CA CYS A 71 -4.86 2.81 -1.18
C CYS A 71 -4.72 4.26 -0.76
N ASN A 72 -4.69 4.51 0.55
CA ASN A 72 -4.46 5.82 1.14
C ASN A 72 -3.22 5.73 2.04
N TYR A 73 -2.22 6.57 1.74
CA TYR A 73 -0.88 6.51 2.29
C TYR A 73 -0.26 7.92 2.37
N TYR A 74 0.80 8.06 3.18
CA TYR A 74 1.63 9.27 3.20
C TYR A 74 2.83 9.11 2.26
N SER A 75 3.26 10.20 1.61
CA SER A 75 4.45 10.21 0.73
C SER A 75 5.78 10.42 1.48
N ALA A 76 5.72 10.53 2.81
CA ALA A 76 6.87 10.71 3.69
C ALA A 76 6.72 9.81 4.92
N ASN A 77 7.82 9.60 5.65
CA ASN A 77 7.76 8.92 6.94
C ASN A 77 7.04 9.83 7.94
N VAL A 78 6.06 9.29 8.66
CA VAL A 78 5.24 10.05 9.61
C VAL A 78 4.97 9.24 10.89
N ASN A 79 4.65 9.92 11.98
CA ASN A 79 4.06 9.31 13.17
C ASN A 79 2.55 9.57 13.15
N ILE A 80 1.74 8.50 13.06
CA ILE A 80 0.29 8.60 12.99
C ILE A 80 -0.27 8.95 14.37
N SER A 81 -0.98 10.06 14.48
CA SER A 81 -1.65 10.43 15.72
C SER A 81 -2.93 9.61 15.90
N GLN A 82 -3.69 9.44 14.81
CA GLN A 82 -4.99 8.75 14.84
C GLN A 82 -5.40 8.25 13.45
N ILE A 83 -6.08 7.12 13.42
CA ILE A 83 -6.91 6.65 12.30
C ILE A 83 -8.37 6.77 12.76
N TYR A 84 -9.21 7.42 11.97
CA TYR A 84 -10.60 7.75 12.33
C TYR A 84 -11.62 6.72 11.86
N VAL A 85 -11.20 5.79 10.99
CA VAL A 85 -12.05 4.79 10.37
C VAL A 85 -11.55 3.39 10.71
N GLU A 86 -12.45 2.42 10.68
CA GLU A 86 -12.15 1.01 10.88
C GLU A 86 -12.69 0.15 9.72
N PRO A 87 -12.17 -1.08 9.54
CA PRO A 87 -12.74 -2.01 8.56
C PRO A 87 -14.25 -2.18 8.76
N GLY A 88 -15.03 -1.99 7.70
CA GLY A 88 -16.50 -1.99 7.73
C GLY A 88 -17.15 -0.61 7.66
N ASP A 89 -16.41 0.48 7.87
CA ASP A 89 -16.92 1.84 7.68
C ASP A 89 -17.06 2.18 6.19
N THR A 90 -18.00 3.05 5.85
CA THR A 90 -18.15 3.60 4.49
C THR A 90 -17.72 5.05 4.48
N VAL A 91 -16.91 5.42 3.48
CA VAL A 91 -16.37 6.78 3.33
C VAL A 91 -16.67 7.34 1.94
N ASN A 92 -16.70 8.65 1.82
CA ASN A 92 -16.75 9.38 0.57
C ASN A 92 -15.39 9.99 0.21
N VAL A 93 -15.16 10.26 -1.07
CA VAL A 93 -14.00 11.04 -1.52
C VAL A 93 -13.86 12.33 -0.71
N GLY A 94 -12.67 12.57 -0.16
CA GLY A 94 -12.34 13.74 0.64
C GLY A 94 -12.60 13.61 2.14
N ASP A 95 -13.26 12.55 2.61
CA ASP A 95 -13.42 12.28 4.03
C ASP A 95 -12.04 12.06 4.68
N VAL A 96 -11.88 12.55 5.92
CA VAL A 96 -10.62 12.42 6.67
C VAL A 96 -10.51 11.00 7.23
N LEU A 97 -9.45 10.29 6.85
CA LEU A 97 -9.21 8.91 7.24
C LEU A 97 -8.24 8.80 8.41
N ALA A 98 -7.18 9.61 8.40
CA ALA A 98 -6.14 9.60 9.43
C ALA A 98 -5.45 10.95 9.50
N VAL A 99 -4.77 11.21 10.63
CA VAL A 99 -3.90 12.37 10.82
C VAL A 99 -2.57 11.93 11.42
N CYS A 100 -1.48 12.57 11.01
CA CYS A 100 -0.18 12.40 11.62
C CYS A 100 0.20 13.58 12.53
N ASP A 101 1.24 13.35 13.33
CA ASP A 101 1.79 14.36 14.21
C ASP A 101 2.51 15.43 13.39
N VAL A 102 1.95 16.64 13.45
CA VAL A 102 2.46 17.84 12.78
C VAL A 102 2.63 18.98 13.77
N ASP A 103 2.68 18.70 15.07
CA ASP A 103 2.68 19.75 16.08
C ASP A 103 3.97 20.59 16.02
N GLU A 104 5.12 19.96 15.78
CA GLU A 104 6.37 20.67 15.54
C GLU A 104 6.30 21.54 14.26
N ALA A 105 5.72 21.02 13.16
CA ALA A 105 5.57 21.79 11.93
C ALA A 105 4.64 23.01 12.13
N LYS A 106 3.56 22.86 12.90
CA LYS A 106 2.66 23.97 13.27
C LYS A 106 3.38 25.01 14.12
N LYS A 107 4.21 24.58 15.07
CA LYS A 107 5.02 25.47 15.91
C LYS A 107 6.00 26.27 15.05
N GLN A 108 6.78 25.60 14.21
CA GLN A 108 7.72 26.25 13.28
C GLN A 108 7.01 27.21 12.32
N LEU A 109 5.83 26.84 11.80
CA LEU A 109 5.02 27.72 10.97
C LEU A 109 4.60 28.99 11.71
N GLN A 110 4.24 28.87 13.01
CA GLN A 110 3.90 30.03 13.82
C GLN A 110 5.12 30.91 14.10
N GLU A 111 6.28 30.32 14.40
CA GLU A 111 7.55 31.04 14.56
C GLU A 111 7.92 31.82 13.29
N CYS A 112 7.73 31.23 12.10
CA CYS A 112 7.93 31.95 10.83
C CYS A 112 6.94 33.09 10.63
N LYS A 113 5.66 32.93 11.03
CA LYS A 113 4.65 34.00 10.95
C LYS A 113 5.04 35.18 11.86
N ASP A 114 5.46 34.89 13.08
CA ASP A 114 5.92 35.91 14.04
C ASP A 114 7.18 36.62 13.51
N ALA A 115 8.13 35.87 12.95
CA ALA A 115 9.33 36.42 12.33
C ALA A 115 9.02 37.32 11.13
N LEU A 116 8.03 36.95 10.30
CA LEU A 116 7.60 37.77 9.17
C LEU A 116 6.97 39.09 9.63
N VAL A 117 6.13 39.06 10.66
CA VAL A 117 5.54 40.28 11.24
C VAL A 117 6.65 41.18 11.78
N HIS A 118 7.59 40.61 12.54
CA HIS A 118 8.71 41.33 13.12
C HIS A 118 9.64 41.95 12.06
N GLU A 119 10.03 41.21 11.02
CA GLU A 119 10.88 41.70 9.93
C GLU A 119 10.21 42.85 9.16
N ASN A 120 8.90 42.78 8.90
CA ASN A 120 8.18 43.88 8.23
C ASN A 120 8.07 45.12 9.12
N GLU A 121 7.71 44.96 10.39
CA GLU A 121 7.54 46.08 11.32
C GLU A 121 8.88 46.79 11.60
N THR A 122 9.95 46.03 11.84
CA THR A 122 11.28 46.60 12.10
C THR A 122 11.86 47.29 10.87
N TYR A 123 11.65 46.76 9.66
CA TYR A 123 12.05 47.43 8.43
C TYR A 123 11.28 48.75 8.23
N GLU A 124 9.96 48.75 8.41
CA GLU A 124 9.15 49.97 8.27
C GLU A 124 9.59 51.05 9.25
N ILE A 125 9.84 50.69 10.52
CA ILE A 125 10.33 51.62 11.54
C ILE A 125 11.75 52.10 11.20
N SER A 126 12.64 51.20 10.77
CA SER A 126 14.03 51.54 10.43
C SER A 126 14.11 52.48 9.21
N ALA A 127 13.29 52.24 8.19
CA ALA A 127 13.16 53.15 7.05
C ALA A 127 12.68 54.54 7.48
N GLN A 128 11.71 54.64 8.41
CA GLN A 128 11.28 55.91 8.97
C GLN A 128 12.38 56.61 9.80
N ILE A 129 13.23 55.83 10.48
CA ILE A 129 14.39 56.33 11.22
C ILE A 129 15.40 56.96 10.26
N SER A 130 15.80 56.24 9.20
CA SER A 130 16.73 56.73 8.18
C SER A 130 16.17 57.97 7.47
N ASP A 131 14.90 57.97 7.06
CA ASP A 131 14.20 59.13 6.48
C ASP A 131 14.24 60.36 7.41
N THR A 132 14.08 60.15 8.73
CA THR A 132 14.09 61.23 9.73
C THR A 132 15.51 61.73 9.95
N GLN A 133 16.50 60.84 9.91
CA GLN A 133 17.92 61.17 10.04
C GLN A 133 18.42 61.98 8.84
N ILE A 134 18.04 61.59 7.62
CA ILE A 134 18.34 62.36 6.39
C ILE A 134 17.76 63.77 6.50
N LYS A 135 16.48 63.92 6.88
CA LYS A 135 15.86 65.24 7.08
C LYS A 135 16.57 66.09 8.12
N LEU A 136 17.12 65.47 9.17
CA LEU A 136 17.90 66.16 10.18
C LEU A 136 19.21 66.70 9.60
N TRP A 137 19.94 65.89 8.82
CA TRP A 137 21.16 66.32 8.13
C TRP A 137 20.90 67.35 7.03
N GLU A 138 19.82 67.22 6.26
CA GLU A 138 19.40 68.21 5.26
C GLU A 138 19.10 69.56 5.91
N SER A 139 18.41 69.55 7.06
CA SER A 139 18.18 70.76 7.86
C SER A 139 19.52 71.37 8.30
N GLN A 140 20.45 70.56 8.82
CA GLN A 140 21.76 71.00 9.28
C GLN A 140 22.62 71.57 8.15
N ALA A 141 22.59 70.97 6.96
CA ALA A 141 23.29 71.46 5.78
C ALA A 141 22.76 72.83 5.31
N ALA A 142 21.44 73.06 5.36
CA ALA A 142 20.80 74.31 4.92
C ALA A 142 21.10 75.53 5.82
N ASP A 143 21.37 75.32 7.10
CA ASP A 143 21.73 76.37 8.08
C ASP A 143 23.19 76.84 7.93
N THR A 144 24.06 75.96 7.41
CA THR A 144 25.46 76.30 7.09
C THR A 144 25.61 77.33 5.94
N ASP A 145 24.57 77.53 5.13
CA ASP A 145 24.55 78.40 3.94
C ASP A 145 24.44 79.91 4.26
N GLU A 146 24.13 80.30 5.51
CA GLU A 146 23.79 81.69 5.90
C GLU A 146 24.96 82.55 6.48
N PHE A 147 26.19 82.04 6.57
CA PHE A 147 27.32 82.76 7.20
C PHE A 147 28.29 83.50 6.24
N SER A 148 28.93 84.58 6.72
CA SER A 148 29.81 85.51 5.96
C SER A 148 31.20 84.97 5.49
N THR A 149 31.87 85.73 4.61
CA THR A 149 32.97 85.36 3.67
C THR A 149 34.30 84.84 4.23
N GLU A 150 34.55 84.81 5.55
CA GLU A 150 35.85 84.36 6.11
C GLU A 150 35.89 82.88 6.56
N GLN A 151 34.79 82.14 6.45
CA GLN A 151 34.68 80.74 6.88
C GLN A 151 34.61 79.71 5.72
N ILE A 152 34.89 80.12 4.47
CA ILE A 152 34.60 79.33 3.25
C ILE A 152 35.32 77.97 3.21
N GLU A 153 36.61 77.86 3.60
CA GLU A 153 37.35 76.58 3.57
C GLU A 153 36.89 75.56 4.65
N LYS A 154 36.40 76.03 5.82
CA LYS A 154 35.81 75.16 6.84
C LYS A 154 34.35 74.80 6.52
N LYS A 155 33.68 75.59 5.68
CA LYS A 155 32.29 75.40 5.24
C LYS A 155 32.17 74.32 4.19
N GLU A 156 32.99 74.38 3.12
CA GLU A 156 33.04 73.33 2.10
C GLU A 156 33.26 71.97 2.76
N SER A 157 34.17 71.86 3.73
CA SER A 157 34.44 70.58 4.40
C SER A 157 33.32 70.05 5.31
N THR A 158 32.38 70.89 5.76
CA THR A 158 31.31 70.48 6.71
C THR A 158 29.99 70.22 5.97
N GLU A 159 29.68 71.01 4.94
CA GLU A 159 28.57 70.77 4.03
C GLU A 159 28.83 69.54 3.14
N ASP A 160 30.06 69.37 2.63
CA ASP A 160 30.46 68.14 1.93
C ASP A 160 30.37 66.91 2.84
N ASP A 161 30.56 67.05 4.15
CA ASP A 161 30.45 65.97 5.13
C ASP A 161 28.99 65.52 5.31
N TYR A 162 28.04 66.46 5.49
CA TYR A 162 26.60 66.13 5.56
C TYR A 162 26.06 65.57 4.25
N ASN A 163 26.43 66.15 3.10
CA ASN A 163 26.05 65.63 1.79
C ASN A 163 26.59 64.21 1.55
N THR A 164 27.80 63.93 2.04
CA THR A 164 28.38 62.57 2.01
C THR A 164 27.62 61.61 2.94
N GLN A 165 27.23 62.04 4.15
CA GLN A 165 26.42 61.23 5.08
C GLN A 165 25.03 60.91 4.51
N ILE A 166 24.35 61.90 3.93
CA ILE A 166 23.05 61.71 3.27
C ILE A 166 23.16 60.72 2.11
N ALA A 167 24.15 60.88 1.22
CA ALA A 167 24.35 59.97 0.09
C ALA A 167 24.67 58.53 0.55
N THR A 168 25.45 58.40 1.63
CA THR A 168 25.78 57.09 2.22
C THR A 168 24.53 56.43 2.80
N GLU A 169 23.71 57.18 3.54
CA GLU A 169 22.50 56.64 4.15
C GLU A 169 21.42 56.28 3.11
N GLN A 170 21.28 57.08 2.05
CA GLN A 170 20.42 56.72 0.91
C GLN A 170 20.89 55.42 0.21
N GLU A 171 22.20 55.17 0.16
CA GLU A 171 22.73 53.90 -0.33
C GLU A 171 22.45 52.76 0.65
N ASN A 172 22.57 52.99 1.96
CA ASN A 172 22.21 52.04 3.01
C ASN A 172 20.72 51.65 2.93
N GLU A 173 19.80 52.61 2.83
CA GLU A 173 18.35 52.35 2.68
C GLU A 173 18.06 51.44 1.47
N ARG A 174 18.79 51.66 0.37
CA ARG A 174 18.68 50.80 -0.81
C ARG A 174 19.14 49.37 -0.51
N TYR A 175 20.28 49.20 0.17
CA TYR A 175 20.77 47.86 0.56
C TYR A 175 19.85 47.20 1.59
N ASP A 176 19.38 47.93 2.59
CA ASP A 176 18.48 47.44 3.64
C ASP A 176 17.14 47.00 3.06
N LYS A 177 16.60 47.75 2.08
CA LYS A 177 15.42 47.31 1.33
C LYS A 177 15.65 45.99 0.60
N GLN A 178 16.77 45.84 -0.11
CA GLN A 178 17.09 44.60 -0.83
C GLN A 178 17.27 43.42 0.13
N LEU A 179 17.89 43.68 1.29
CA LEU A 179 18.09 42.68 2.33
C LEU A 179 16.76 42.27 2.97
N HIS A 180 15.88 43.22 3.26
CA HIS A 180 14.53 43.00 3.76
C HIS A 180 13.71 42.16 2.79
N GLU A 181 13.64 42.56 1.51
CA GLU A 181 12.95 41.81 0.46
C GLU A 181 13.46 40.35 0.37
N TYR A 182 14.78 40.17 0.47
CA TYR A 182 15.39 38.84 0.50
C TYR A 182 15.01 38.03 1.74
N ARG A 183 15.01 38.64 2.94
CA ARG A 183 14.61 37.96 4.20
C ARG A 183 13.14 37.55 4.18
N VAL A 184 12.25 38.46 3.76
CA VAL A 184 10.82 38.18 3.59
C VAL A 184 10.60 37.04 2.61
N GLN A 185 11.33 37.02 1.49
CA GLN A 185 11.27 35.90 0.55
C GLN A 185 11.64 34.58 1.23
N LYS A 186 12.74 34.54 2.00
CA LYS A 186 13.20 33.32 2.68
C LYS A 186 12.24 32.84 3.76
N ILE A 187 11.66 33.76 4.54
CA ILE A 187 10.65 33.42 5.54
C ILE A 187 9.41 32.84 4.86
N ASN A 188 8.93 33.45 3.77
CA ASN A 188 7.78 32.92 3.02
C ASN A 188 8.04 31.54 2.41
N GLU A 189 9.25 31.29 1.89
CA GLU A 189 9.67 29.96 1.40
C GLU A 189 9.60 28.90 2.52
N GLN A 190 10.06 29.24 3.74
CA GLN A 190 9.95 28.35 4.90
C GLN A 190 8.51 28.15 5.38
N MET A 191 7.72 29.23 5.42
CA MET A 191 6.29 29.15 5.75
C MET A 191 5.54 28.23 4.80
N ALA A 192 5.80 28.33 3.50
CA ALA A 192 5.18 27.45 2.51
C ALA A 192 5.55 25.97 2.73
N LEU A 193 6.81 25.69 3.08
CA LEU A 193 7.26 24.33 3.40
C LEU A 193 6.55 23.76 4.63
N TYR A 194 6.52 24.50 5.74
CA TYR A 194 5.85 24.03 6.96
C TYR A 194 4.34 23.93 6.79
N GLN A 195 3.71 24.87 6.06
CA GLN A 195 2.29 24.77 5.72
C GLN A 195 2.00 23.51 4.91
N GLN A 196 2.86 23.17 3.94
CA GLN A 196 2.72 21.93 3.18
C GLN A 196 2.82 20.70 4.09
N ILE A 197 3.75 20.65 5.05
CA ILE A 197 3.84 19.53 6.01
C ILE A 197 2.56 19.41 6.84
N VAL A 198 2.00 20.53 7.29
CA VAL A 198 0.74 20.56 8.05
C VAL A 198 -0.43 20.07 7.20
N ASP A 199 -0.50 20.48 5.94
CA ASP A 199 -1.56 20.10 5.01
C ASP A 199 -1.46 18.61 4.63
N ASP A 200 -0.24 18.14 4.31
CA ASP A 200 0.09 16.74 4.00
C ASP A 200 -0.10 15.83 5.22
N GLY A 201 -0.21 16.39 6.43
CA GLY A 201 -0.46 15.64 7.66
C GLY A 201 -1.89 15.15 7.83
N THR A 202 -2.81 15.52 6.94
CA THR A 202 -4.19 15.03 6.93
C THR A 202 -4.41 14.09 5.74
N LEU A 203 -4.59 12.80 6.02
CA LEU A 203 -4.89 11.81 4.99
C LEU A 203 -6.39 11.75 4.71
N LYS A 204 -6.77 11.94 3.44
CA LYS A 204 -8.15 11.93 2.97
C LYS A 204 -8.40 10.79 1.98
N ALA A 205 -9.65 10.32 1.93
CA ALA A 205 -10.07 9.28 1.01
C ALA A 205 -9.95 9.74 -0.45
N VAL A 206 -9.21 8.98 -1.25
CA VAL A 206 -9.10 9.22 -2.71
C VAL A 206 -10.27 8.65 -3.50
N HIS A 207 -11.03 7.73 -2.91
CA HIS A 207 -12.20 7.08 -3.50
C HIS A 207 -13.31 6.88 -2.45
N SER A 208 -14.57 6.86 -2.89
CA SER A 208 -15.70 6.46 -2.03
C SER A 208 -15.80 4.94 -1.98
N GLY A 209 -16.13 4.37 -0.82
CA GLY A 209 -16.27 2.91 -0.72
C GLY A 209 -16.22 2.39 0.71
N LEU A 210 -16.02 1.08 0.82
CA LEU A 210 -15.89 0.37 2.09
C LEU A 210 -14.43 0.42 2.56
N VAL A 211 -14.18 0.78 3.81
CA VAL A 211 -12.86 0.63 4.44
C VAL A 211 -12.62 -0.86 4.67
N THR A 212 -11.58 -1.42 4.06
CA THR A 212 -11.30 -2.87 4.07
C THR A 212 -9.99 -3.22 4.76
N TYR A 213 -9.13 -2.23 4.98
CA TYR A 213 -7.89 -2.40 5.72
C TYR A 213 -7.55 -1.11 6.46
N THR A 214 -7.05 -1.26 7.68
CA THR A 214 -6.39 -0.20 8.44
C THR A 214 -5.07 -0.72 9.01
N LYS A 215 -4.04 0.14 9.01
CA LYS A 215 -2.77 -0.17 9.68
C LYS A 215 -3.01 -0.27 11.18
N LYS A 216 -2.54 -1.36 11.81
CA LYS A 216 -2.55 -1.47 13.27
C LYS A 216 -1.48 -0.56 13.88
N LEU A 217 -1.86 0.14 14.95
CA LEU A 217 -0.97 1.02 15.71
C LEU A 217 -0.58 0.41 17.07
N THR A 218 -0.64 -0.93 17.17
CA THR A 218 -0.26 -1.65 18.39
C THR A 218 1.25 -1.77 18.54
N ASP A 219 1.99 -1.83 17.43
CA ASP A 219 3.45 -2.04 17.39
C ASP A 219 4.20 -0.72 17.11
N GLY A 220 3.60 0.41 17.49
CA GLY A 220 4.09 1.76 17.26
C GLY A 220 3.22 2.56 16.28
N ARG A 221 3.44 3.87 16.27
CA ARG A 221 2.66 4.83 15.47
C ARG A 221 3.32 5.23 14.16
N SER A 222 4.55 4.82 13.93
CA SER A 222 5.28 5.21 12.73
C SER A 222 4.75 4.50 11.49
N ALA A 223 4.72 5.23 10.38
CA ALA A 223 4.50 4.70 9.05
C ALA A 223 5.57 5.21 8.10
N ALA A 224 6.08 4.30 7.27
CA ALA A 224 7.00 4.66 6.20
C ALA A 224 6.26 5.33 5.04
N ALA A 225 6.99 6.08 4.22
CA ALA A 225 6.48 6.58 2.95
C ALA A 225 5.93 5.40 2.11
N TYR A 226 4.75 5.59 1.52
CA TYR A 226 4.04 4.61 0.69
C TYR A 226 3.61 3.34 1.43
N GLU A 227 3.62 3.33 2.77
CA GLU A 227 2.96 2.29 3.55
C GLU A 227 1.45 2.55 3.57
N ASN A 228 0.65 1.52 3.31
CA ASN A 228 -0.81 1.64 3.33
C ASN A 228 -1.28 1.91 4.76
N ILE A 229 -2.03 3.00 4.93
CA ILE A 229 -2.68 3.34 6.21
C ILE A 229 -4.12 2.87 6.21
N VAL A 230 -4.85 3.17 5.12
CA VAL A 230 -6.24 2.76 4.91
C VAL A 230 -6.42 2.33 3.46
N ILE A 231 -7.07 1.18 3.23
CA ILE A 231 -7.57 0.80 1.90
C ILE A 231 -9.08 0.98 1.89
N VAL A 232 -9.55 1.70 0.87
CA VAL A 232 -10.98 1.86 0.58
C VAL A 232 -11.26 1.06 -0.69
N SER A 233 -12.16 0.09 -0.62
CA SER A 233 -12.49 -0.76 -1.76
C SER A 233 -13.87 -0.37 -2.33
N ASP A 234 -13.96 -0.28 -3.66
CA ASP A 234 -15.21 -0.09 -4.37
C ASP A 234 -15.92 -1.44 -4.52
N THR A 235 -16.97 -1.65 -3.74
CA THR A 235 -17.75 -2.89 -3.74
C THR A 235 -18.67 -3.03 -4.95
N ASP A 236 -18.88 -1.97 -5.72
CA ASP A 236 -19.70 -1.98 -6.94
C ASP A 236 -18.85 -2.23 -8.22
N ASP A 237 -17.52 -2.09 -8.15
CA ASP A 237 -16.58 -2.41 -9.24
C ASP A 237 -15.73 -3.65 -8.91
N LEU A 238 -16.24 -4.82 -9.31
CA LEU A 238 -15.55 -6.09 -9.13
C LEU A 238 -14.66 -6.43 -10.33
N VAL A 239 -13.47 -6.96 -10.04
CA VAL A 239 -12.50 -7.49 -11.01
C VAL A 239 -12.23 -8.96 -10.75
N LEU A 240 -11.77 -9.70 -11.76
CA LEU A 240 -11.36 -11.09 -11.61
C LEU A 240 -9.85 -11.17 -11.34
N ASP A 241 -9.47 -11.39 -10.09
CA ASP A 241 -8.10 -11.57 -9.64
C ASP A 241 -7.65 -13.03 -9.84
N ILE A 242 -6.65 -13.27 -10.68
CA ILE A 242 -6.13 -14.61 -10.93
C ILE A 242 -5.30 -15.08 -9.74
N LYS A 243 -5.80 -16.12 -9.07
CA LYS A 243 -5.22 -16.68 -7.84
C LYS A 243 -3.74 -17.05 -8.02
N ASP A 244 -2.95 -16.78 -7.00
CA ASP A 244 -1.52 -17.13 -6.88
C ASP A 244 -0.65 -16.62 -8.04
N THR A 245 -1.12 -15.59 -8.75
CA THR A 245 -0.46 -15.06 -9.96
C THR A 245 -0.21 -13.56 -9.83
N ALA A 246 1.00 -13.21 -9.41
CA ALA A 246 1.46 -11.83 -9.36
C ALA A 246 2.17 -11.42 -10.67
N ILE A 247 1.98 -10.16 -11.09
CA ILE A 247 2.52 -9.65 -12.35
C ILE A 247 4.03 -9.37 -12.27
N ASN A 248 4.84 -10.40 -12.48
CA ASN A 248 6.28 -10.22 -12.76
C ASN A 248 6.53 -9.98 -14.25
N GLU A 249 5.72 -10.59 -15.11
CA GLU A 249 5.73 -10.47 -16.58
C GLU A 249 4.34 -10.83 -17.16
N TYR A 250 3.98 -10.31 -18.33
CA TYR A 250 2.70 -10.60 -19.00
C TYR A 250 2.70 -11.97 -19.69
N LYS A 251 2.63 -13.04 -18.91
CA LYS A 251 2.69 -14.43 -19.41
C LYS A 251 1.56 -14.82 -20.35
N TYR A 252 0.41 -14.14 -20.27
CA TYR A 252 -0.78 -14.51 -21.03
C TYR A 252 -1.09 -13.55 -22.17
N SER A 253 -0.25 -12.53 -22.37
CA SER A 253 -0.48 -11.48 -23.37
C SER A 253 -0.55 -12.00 -24.81
N ASP A 254 0.15 -13.10 -25.12
CA ASP A 254 0.30 -13.69 -26.46
C ASP A 254 -0.76 -14.73 -26.83
N TYR A 255 -1.76 -14.97 -25.97
CA TYR A 255 -2.89 -15.84 -26.27
C TYR A 255 -3.92 -15.14 -27.18
N ASP A 256 -4.45 -15.89 -28.16
CA ASP A 256 -5.34 -15.36 -29.20
C ASP A 256 -6.74 -15.04 -28.68
N LYS A 257 -7.26 -15.86 -27.75
CA LYS A 257 -8.57 -15.67 -27.13
C LYS A 257 -8.47 -15.83 -25.62
N LYS A 258 -9.17 -14.94 -24.90
CA LYS A 258 -9.24 -14.94 -23.45
C LYS A 258 -10.68 -14.70 -23.05
N TYR A 259 -11.24 -15.57 -22.23
CA TYR A 259 -12.63 -15.44 -21.81
C TYR A 259 -12.88 -16.04 -20.44
N VAL A 260 -13.95 -15.60 -19.79
CA VAL A 260 -14.48 -16.17 -18.56
C VAL A 260 -15.85 -16.76 -18.84
N ILE A 261 -16.21 -17.85 -18.14
CA ILE A 261 -17.59 -18.35 -18.13
C ILE A 261 -18.26 -17.88 -16.83
N VAL A 262 -19.30 -17.06 -16.97
CA VAL A 262 -20.12 -16.55 -15.85
C VAL A 262 -21.52 -17.10 -16.04
N ASP A 263 -22.00 -17.87 -15.07
CA ASP A 263 -23.36 -18.43 -15.09
C ASP A 263 -23.70 -19.29 -16.32
N GLY A 264 -22.68 -19.86 -16.97
CA GLY A 264 -22.80 -20.69 -18.19
C GLY A 264 -22.59 -19.91 -19.49
N GLU A 265 -22.55 -18.59 -19.44
CA GLU A 265 -22.33 -17.72 -20.59
C GLU A 265 -20.86 -17.30 -20.72
N LYS A 266 -20.38 -17.15 -21.95
CA LYS A 266 -18.99 -16.82 -22.28
C LYS A 266 -18.82 -15.32 -22.49
N TYR A 267 -17.84 -14.73 -21.81
CA TYR A 267 -17.50 -13.30 -21.93
C TYR A 267 -16.03 -13.12 -22.24
N ASP A 268 -15.71 -12.33 -23.27
CA ASP A 268 -14.32 -12.00 -23.57
C ASP A 268 -13.72 -11.15 -22.44
N VAL A 269 -12.46 -11.42 -22.10
CA VAL A 269 -11.72 -10.69 -21.06
C VAL A 269 -10.38 -10.18 -21.56
N THR A 270 -9.89 -9.13 -20.92
CA THR A 270 -8.55 -8.60 -21.14
C THR A 270 -7.80 -8.47 -19.82
N GLU A 271 -6.51 -8.78 -19.84
CA GLU A 271 -5.60 -8.50 -18.72
C GLU A 271 -5.50 -6.99 -18.50
N SER A 272 -5.47 -6.61 -17.23
CA SER A 272 -5.11 -5.25 -16.82
C SER A 272 -3.67 -4.97 -17.25
N GLN A 273 -3.48 -3.96 -18.10
CA GLN A 273 -2.16 -3.56 -18.55
C GLN A 273 -1.57 -2.48 -17.65
N TYR A 274 -0.39 -2.76 -17.13
CA TYR A 274 0.46 -1.84 -16.40
C TYR A 274 1.60 -1.29 -17.29
N THR A 275 2.05 -0.07 -16.99
CA THR A 275 3.17 0.55 -17.69
C THR A 275 4.49 -0.17 -17.38
N SER A 276 5.51 0.00 -18.22
CA SER A 276 6.85 -0.54 -17.93
C SER A 276 7.44 0.00 -16.63
N GLU A 277 7.07 1.23 -16.24
CA GLU A 277 7.46 1.85 -14.98
C GLU A 277 6.92 1.07 -13.77
N VAL A 278 5.63 0.70 -13.78
CA VAL A 278 5.02 -0.15 -12.74
C VAL A 278 5.79 -1.46 -12.56
N LEU A 279 6.12 -2.14 -13.66
CA LEU A 279 6.83 -3.43 -13.60
C LEU A 279 8.25 -3.28 -13.01
N VAL A 280 8.94 -2.18 -13.36
CA VAL A 280 10.27 -1.87 -12.82
C VAL A 280 10.18 -1.56 -11.32
N LEU A 281 9.23 -0.74 -10.89
CA LEU A 281 9.02 -0.43 -9.48
C LEU A 281 8.64 -1.68 -8.68
N SER A 282 7.83 -2.57 -9.25
CA SER A 282 7.39 -3.81 -8.57
C SER A 282 8.58 -4.70 -8.25
N LYS A 283 9.50 -4.79 -9.21
CA LYS A 283 10.75 -5.54 -9.08
C LYS A 283 11.73 -4.90 -8.10
N ILE A 284 11.83 -3.56 -8.08
CA ILE A 284 12.71 -2.84 -7.13
C ILE A 284 12.23 -3.03 -5.69
N ASN A 285 10.92 -2.95 -5.47
CA ASN A 285 10.31 -3.05 -4.14
C ASN A 285 10.01 -4.48 -3.71
N ASN A 286 10.22 -5.47 -4.60
CA ASN A 286 9.81 -6.87 -4.42
C ASN A 286 8.34 -6.99 -3.95
N ARG A 287 7.48 -6.15 -4.54
CA ARG A 287 6.04 -6.08 -4.28
C ARG A 287 5.34 -6.09 -5.62
N TYR A 288 4.62 -7.17 -5.88
CA TYR A 288 3.99 -7.41 -7.17
C TYR A 288 2.48 -7.33 -7.02
N PRO A 289 1.78 -6.57 -7.89
CA PRO A 289 0.33 -6.58 -7.95
C PRO A 289 -0.19 -7.89 -8.54
N ASP A 290 -1.44 -8.20 -8.25
CA ASP A 290 -2.08 -9.39 -8.81
C ASP A 290 -2.44 -9.20 -10.29
N VAL A 291 -2.55 -10.31 -11.01
CA VAL A 291 -3.01 -10.30 -12.41
C VAL A 291 -4.54 -10.29 -12.42
N CYS A 292 -5.12 -9.13 -12.70
CA CYS A 292 -6.57 -9.00 -12.87
C CYS A 292 -6.98 -9.05 -14.35
N VAL A 293 -8.08 -9.73 -14.63
CA VAL A 293 -8.76 -9.70 -15.93
C VAL A 293 -10.16 -9.09 -15.81
N GLU A 294 -10.60 -8.42 -16.86
CA GLU A 294 -11.90 -7.76 -16.88
C GLU A 294 -12.60 -7.97 -18.22
N SER A 295 -13.92 -8.15 -18.17
CA SER A 295 -14.76 -8.14 -19.36
C SER A 295 -15.32 -6.74 -19.62
N ARG A 296 -15.27 -6.31 -20.89
CA ARG A 296 -15.90 -5.05 -21.32
C ARG A 296 -17.42 -5.06 -21.16
N GLU A 297 -18.02 -6.25 -21.13
CA GLU A 297 -19.47 -6.43 -20.99
C GLU A 297 -19.95 -6.30 -19.55
N LYS A 298 -19.03 -6.28 -18.56
CA LYS A 298 -19.31 -6.21 -17.12
C LYS A 298 -20.44 -7.16 -16.69
N PRO A 299 -20.25 -8.49 -16.83
CA PRO A 299 -21.23 -9.46 -16.32
C PRO A 299 -21.41 -9.29 -14.80
N PHE A 300 -22.56 -9.70 -14.27
CA PHE A 300 -22.79 -9.66 -12.84
C PHE A 300 -21.89 -10.67 -12.14
N LEU A 301 -20.99 -10.17 -11.29
CA LEU A 301 -20.09 -10.97 -10.47
C LEU A 301 -20.53 -10.93 -9.01
N THR A 302 -20.37 -12.06 -8.32
CA THR A 302 -20.53 -12.14 -6.85
C THR A 302 -19.17 -12.10 -6.17
N ALA A 303 -18.97 -11.19 -5.21
CA ALA A 303 -17.72 -11.08 -4.48
C ALA A 303 -17.33 -12.39 -3.75
N GLY A 304 -16.05 -12.77 -3.83
CA GLY A 304 -15.50 -14.02 -3.29
C GLY A 304 -15.85 -15.28 -4.10
N GLN A 305 -16.70 -15.19 -5.13
CA GLN A 305 -16.95 -16.30 -6.03
C GLN A 305 -15.78 -16.49 -7.00
N MET A 306 -15.43 -17.74 -7.28
CA MET A 306 -14.39 -18.08 -8.26
C MET A 306 -14.99 -18.36 -9.64
N TYR A 307 -14.21 -18.03 -10.68
CA TYR A 307 -14.55 -18.20 -12.08
C TYR A 307 -13.35 -18.77 -12.85
N PRO A 308 -13.56 -19.77 -13.72
CA PRO A 308 -12.53 -20.26 -14.61
C PRO A 308 -12.32 -19.26 -15.76
N VAL A 309 -11.07 -18.81 -15.92
CA VAL A 309 -10.62 -17.95 -17.01
C VAL A 309 -9.80 -18.78 -17.98
N TYR A 310 -10.21 -18.77 -19.24
CA TYR A 310 -9.68 -19.58 -20.32
C TYR A 310 -8.77 -18.75 -21.20
N PHE A 311 -7.59 -19.29 -21.49
CA PHE A 311 -6.58 -18.73 -22.37
C PHE A 311 -6.33 -19.73 -23.50
N GLU A 312 -6.74 -19.38 -24.72
CA GLU A 312 -6.62 -20.24 -25.90
C GLU A 312 -5.62 -19.67 -26.90
N LYS A 313 -4.73 -20.54 -27.38
CA LYS A 313 -3.80 -20.25 -28.47
C LYS A 313 -4.07 -21.20 -29.62
N THR A 314 -4.26 -20.66 -30.81
CA THR A 314 -4.59 -21.42 -32.02
C THR A 314 -3.34 -21.60 -32.85
N LYS A 315 -2.98 -22.85 -33.14
CA LYS A 315 -1.89 -23.19 -34.08
C LYS A 315 -2.42 -23.51 -35.47
N ALA A 316 -3.52 -24.25 -35.54
CA ALA A 316 -4.24 -24.55 -36.78
C ALA A 316 -5.74 -24.65 -36.48
N ASP A 317 -6.56 -23.98 -37.29
CA ASP A 317 -8.02 -24.04 -37.15
C ASP A 317 -8.64 -24.82 -38.31
N GLN A 318 -9.77 -25.49 -38.07
CA GLN A 318 -10.45 -26.35 -39.04
C GLN A 318 -9.48 -27.33 -39.73
N ALA A 319 -8.65 -28.00 -38.93
CA ALA A 319 -7.67 -28.98 -39.36
C ALA A 319 -8.23 -30.40 -39.22
N LEU A 320 -7.93 -31.28 -40.17
CA LEU A 320 -8.24 -32.70 -40.02
C LEU A 320 -7.33 -33.28 -38.92
N VAL A 321 -7.90 -33.78 -37.83
CA VAL A 321 -7.13 -34.20 -36.65
C VAL A 321 -7.34 -35.66 -36.30
N VAL A 322 -6.30 -36.25 -35.73
CA VAL A 322 -6.37 -37.57 -35.08
C VAL A 322 -5.72 -37.50 -33.70
N GLY A 323 -6.20 -38.35 -32.79
CA GLY A 323 -5.56 -38.49 -31.47
C GLY A 323 -4.12 -38.97 -31.61
N LYS A 324 -3.21 -38.42 -30.82
CA LYS A 324 -1.79 -38.83 -30.84
C LYS A 324 -1.58 -40.32 -30.59
N ASP A 325 -2.44 -40.91 -29.77
CA ASP A 325 -2.49 -42.35 -29.46
C ASP A 325 -2.88 -43.23 -30.65
N SER A 326 -3.33 -42.63 -31.75
CA SER A 326 -3.66 -43.30 -33.02
C SER A 326 -2.49 -43.25 -34.02
N ILE A 327 -1.43 -42.46 -33.74
CA ILE A 327 -0.30 -42.25 -34.65
C ILE A 327 0.88 -43.10 -34.22
N TYR A 328 1.39 -43.88 -35.18
CA TYR A 328 2.57 -44.72 -35.04
C TYR A 328 3.73 -44.15 -35.84
N LYS A 329 4.95 -44.46 -35.41
CA LYS A 329 6.18 -43.96 -36.03
C LYS A 329 7.14 -45.12 -36.32
N GLU A 330 7.59 -45.21 -37.56
CA GLU A 330 8.66 -46.10 -38.01
C GLU A 330 9.74 -45.27 -38.72
N GLY A 331 10.89 -45.08 -38.07
CA GLY A 331 11.91 -44.14 -38.54
C GLY A 331 11.34 -42.72 -38.60
N ASP A 332 11.40 -42.09 -39.78
CA ASP A 332 10.81 -40.76 -40.02
C ASP A 332 9.38 -40.81 -40.57
N THR A 333 8.86 -42.01 -40.85
CA THR A 333 7.51 -42.17 -41.42
C THR A 333 6.48 -42.28 -40.30
N ARG A 334 5.42 -41.47 -40.39
CA ARG A 334 4.24 -41.56 -39.53
C ARG A 334 3.12 -42.30 -40.26
N TYR A 335 2.37 -43.13 -39.53
CA TYR A 335 1.27 -43.89 -40.09
C TYR A 335 0.17 -44.12 -39.05
N VAL A 336 -1.02 -44.47 -39.52
CA VAL A 336 -2.16 -44.89 -38.69
C VAL A 336 -2.67 -46.25 -39.18
N TYR A 337 -3.55 -46.88 -38.41
CA TYR A 337 -4.33 -48.03 -38.88
C TYR A 337 -5.79 -47.61 -39.06
N VAL A 338 -6.31 -47.67 -40.29
CA VAL A 338 -7.69 -47.31 -40.63
C VAL A 338 -8.54 -48.57 -40.69
N LYS A 339 -9.79 -48.51 -40.21
CA LYS A 339 -10.75 -49.60 -40.36
C LYS A 339 -11.24 -49.67 -41.80
N ASN A 340 -11.01 -50.79 -42.47
CA ASN A 340 -11.51 -51.01 -43.83
C ASN A 340 -12.97 -51.52 -43.81
N ASP A 341 -13.57 -51.67 -45.00
CA ASP A 341 -14.96 -52.15 -45.18
C ASP A 341 -15.18 -53.58 -44.64
N GLU A 342 -14.12 -54.37 -44.53
CA GLU A 342 -14.12 -55.74 -44.00
C GLU A 342 -13.98 -55.78 -42.47
N GLY A 343 -13.71 -54.63 -41.84
CA GLY A 343 -13.52 -54.46 -40.40
C GLY A 343 -12.07 -54.61 -39.93
N ASP A 344 -11.12 -54.89 -40.83
CA ASP A 344 -9.70 -55.11 -40.55
C ASP A 344 -8.88 -53.79 -40.52
N ARG A 345 -7.66 -53.87 -39.98
CA ARG A 345 -6.72 -52.74 -39.88
C ARG A 345 -5.89 -52.57 -41.15
N GLU A 346 -6.07 -51.46 -41.85
CA GLU A 346 -5.22 -51.05 -42.97
C GLU A 346 -4.14 -50.05 -42.49
N LYS A 347 -2.86 -50.41 -42.62
CA LYS A 347 -1.75 -49.49 -42.34
C LYS A 347 -1.70 -48.41 -43.42
N ARG A 348 -1.89 -47.15 -43.05
CA ARG A 348 -1.85 -46.00 -43.97
C ARG A 348 -0.84 -44.96 -43.54
N ILE A 349 0.08 -44.63 -44.45
CA ILE A 349 1.08 -43.57 -44.23
C ILE A 349 0.35 -42.22 -44.26
N ILE A 350 0.70 -41.34 -43.31
CA ILE A 350 0.12 -40.01 -43.19
C ILE A 350 1.20 -38.93 -43.13
N THR A 351 0.85 -37.73 -43.57
CA THR A 351 1.65 -36.51 -43.38
C THR A 351 1.03 -35.71 -42.25
N THR A 352 1.82 -35.35 -41.23
CA THR A 352 1.34 -34.60 -40.07
C THR A 352 1.82 -33.16 -40.06
N GLY A 353 0.96 -32.24 -39.60
CA GLY A 353 1.28 -30.83 -39.39
C GLY A 353 1.48 -30.49 -37.91
N GLU A 354 0.81 -29.42 -37.47
CA GLU A 354 0.84 -28.98 -36.07
C GLU A 354 0.30 -30.04 -35.11
N SER A 355 0.65 -29.94 -33.84
CA SER A 355 0.13 -30.84 -32.80
C SER A 355 -0.05 -30.08 -31.49
N ASP A 356 -1.07 -30.48 -30.73
CA ASP A 356 -1.32 -30.02 -29.37
C ASP A 356 -1.05 -31.13 -28.35
N GLU A 357 -1.63 -31.06 -27.16
CA GLU A 357 -1.49 -32.08 -26.12
C GLU A 357 -2.13 -33.42 -26.51
N ASN A 358 -3.29 -33.41 -27.17
CA ASN A 358 -4.13 -34.58 -27.42
C ASN A 358 -4.16 -35.02 -28.90
N TYR A 359 -4.10 -34.06 -29.82
CA TYR A 359 -4.35 -34.24 -31.24
C TYR A 359 -3.15 -33.83 -32.11
N THR A 360 -3.14 -34.36 -33.33
CA THR A 360 -2.17 -34.04 -34.37
C THR A 360 -2.91 -33.81 -35.68
N GLN A 361 -2.52 -32.75 -36.38
CA GLN A 361 -3.09 -32.39 -37.68
C GLN A 361 -2.57 -33.39 -38.70
N VAL A 362 -3.46 -33.90 -39.54
CA VAL A 362 -3.15 -34.73 -40.69
C VAL A 362 -3.40 -33.91 -41.94
N THR A 363 -2.32 -33.56 -42.66
CA THR A 363 -2.43 -32.78 -43.88
C THR A 363 -2.67 -33.66 -45.11
N GLU A 364 -2.27 -34.93 -45.04
CA GLU A 364 -2.45 -35.91 -46.12
C GLU A 364 -2.62 -37.33 -45.56
N GLY A 365 -3.39 -38.17 -46.28
CA GLY A 365 -3.50 -39.61 -46.03
C GLY A 365 -4.78 -40.07 -45.34
N LEU A 366 -5.62 -39.15 -44.85
CA LEU A 366 -6.93 -39.46 -44.24
C LEU A 366 -8.03 -38.53 -44.75
N LYS A 367 -9.29 -38.95 -44.55
CA LYS A 367 -10.50 -38.16 -44.80
C LYS A 367 -11.37 -38.12 -43.54
N GLU A 368 -12.21 -37.10 -43.45
CA GLU A 368 -13.22 -36.98 -42.41
C GLU A 368 -14.14 -38.22 -42.36
N GLY A 369 -14.45 -38.68 -41.15
CA GLY A 369 -15.29 -39.84 -40.88
C GLY A 369 -14.59 -41.20 -40.97
N GLU A 370 -13.34 -41.29 -41.44
CA GLU A 370 -12.58 -42.54 -41.42
C GLU A 370 -12.33 -42.98 -39.97
N LEU A 371 -12.42 -44.28 -39.68
CA LEU A 371 -12.21 -44.80 -38.33
C LEU A 371 -10.74 -45.19 -38.13
N VAL A 372 -10.01 -44.45 -37.30
CA VAL A 372 -8.61 -44.72 -36.95
C VAL A 372 -8.49 -45.48 -35.64
N TYR A 373 -7.65 -46.51 -35.66
CA TYR A 373 -7.33 -47.34 -34.51
C TYR A 373 -6.38 -46.64 -33.55
N TYR A 374 -6.59 -46.86 -32.25
CA TYR A 374 -5.66 -46.46 -31.19
C TYR A 374 -5.45 -47.58 -30.18
N ASN A 375 -4.26 -47.64 -29.59
CA ASN A 375 -3.99 -48.58 -28.50
C ASN A 375 -4.59 -48.05 -27.20
N SER A 376 -5.51 -48.81 -26.62
CA SER A 376 -6.01 -48.59 -25.27
C SER A 376 -5.74 -49.83 -24.41
N THR A 377 -5.06 -49.64 -23.28
CA THR A 377 -5.04 -50.64 -22.20
C THR A 377 -6.39 -50.71 -21.47
N ASP A 378 -7.18 -49.65 -21.58
CA ASP A 378 -8.50 -49.54 -20.96
C ASP A 378 -9.55 -50.14 -21.89
N GLN A 379 -10.38 -51.07 -21.38
CA GLN A 379 -11.50 -51.62 -22.15
C GLN A 379 -12.57 -50.53 -22.34
N VAL A 380 -13.00 -50.31 -23.58
CA VAL A 380 -14.18 -49.49 -23.86
C VAL A 380 -15.37 -50.10 -23.10
N PRO A 381 -16.11 -49.33 -22.28
CA PRO A 381 -17.23 -49.85 -21.52
C PRO A 381 -18.28 -50.48 -22.45
N THR A 382 -18.54 -51.78 -22.30
CA THR A 382 -19.61 -52.49 -23.03
C THR A 382 -20.88 -52.64 -22.20
N LYS A 383 -20.78 -52.43 -20.88
CA LYS A 383 -21.89 -52.34 -19.94
C LYS A 383 -21.71 -51.06 -19.14
N TYR A 384 -22.65 -50.15 -19.26
CA TYR A 384 -22.64 -48.87 -18.57
C TYR A 384 -24.07 -48.37 -18.38
N SER A 385 -24.22 -47.47 -17.43
CA SER A 385 -25.40 -46.61 -17.33
C SER A 385 -25.09 -45.25 -17.97
N LYS A 386 -26.12 -44.57 -18.49
CA LYS A 386 -25.98 -43.23 -19.04
C LYS A 386 -25.96 -42.20 -17.90
N TYR A 387 -24.99 -41.31 -17.92
CA TYR A 387 -24.96 -40.12 -17.09
C TYR A 387 -25.02 -38.89 -17.99
N THR A 388 -26.02 -38.03 -17.77
CA THR A 388 -26.13 -36.75 -18.47
C THR A 388 -25.40 -35.69 -17.66
N VAL A 389 -24.44 -35.02 -18.29
CA VAL A 389 -23.66 -33.94 -17.68
C VAL A 389 -24.59 -32.77 -17.36
N THR A 390 -24.48 -32.25 -16.13
CA THR A 390 -25.26 -31.11 -15.64
C THR A 390 -24.35 -30.08 -15.00
N ARG A 391 -24.80 -28.82 -14.97
CA ARG A 391 -24.13 -27.76 -14.22
C ARG A 391 -24.66 -27.71 -12.79
N SER A 392 -23.75 -27.57 -11.82
CA SER A 392 -24.09 -27.43 -10.40
C SER A 392 -23.07 -26.56 -9.67
N ASP A 393 -23.38 -26.24 -8.42
CA ASP A 393 -22.47 -25.52 -7.53
C ASP A 393 -21.37 -26.47 -7.03
N PHE A 394 -20.14 -25.98 -6.99
CA PHE A 394 -18.99 -26.70 -6.48
C PHE A 394 -18.31 -25.89 -5.40
N ASP A 395 -18.59 -26.27 -4.15
CA ASP A 395 -18.11 -25.56 -2.96
C ASP A 395 -17.19 -26.47 -2.12
N ILE A 396 -16.09 -25.90 -1.62
CA ILE A 396 -15.23 -26.47 -0.57
C ILE A 396 -15.15 -25.42 0.53
N ALA A 397 -15.53 -25.79 1.75
CA ALA A 397 -15.50 -24.89 2.88
C ALA A 397 -14.10 -24.72 3.48
N ASN A 398 -13.83 -23.53 3.99
CA ASN A 398 -12.74 -23.22 4.91
C ASN A 398 -13.29 -22.68 6.24
N TYR A 399 -12.41 -22.58 7.24
CA TYR A 399 -12.81 -22.24 8.61
C TYR A 399 -11.81 -21.32 9.31
N GLY A 400 -12.33 -20.24 9.88
CA GLY A 400 -11.68 -19.41 10.88
C GLY A 400 -12.03 -19.92 12.27
N VAL A 401 -11.05 -20.47 12.98
CA VAL A 401 -11.28 -21.24 14.22
C VAL A 401 -10.97 -20.45 15.49
N ARG A 402 -10.49 -19.22 15.35
CA ARG A 402 -10.35 -18.27 16.44
C ARG A 402 -10.96 -16.95 16.01
N TYR A 403 -11.76 -16.36 16.88
CA TYR A 403 -12.37 -15.06 16.63
C TYR A 403 -12.46 -14.27 17.92
N SER A 404 -12.53 -12.96 17.79
CA SER A 404 -12.70 -12.01 18.88
C SER A 404 -13.38 -10.75 18.33
N ARG A 405 -13.87 -9.89 19.22
CA ARG A 405 -14.20 -8.53 18.80
C ARG A 405 -12.96 -7.87 18.20
N SER A 406 -13.19 -7.01 17.21
CA SER A 406 -12.14 -6.32 16.48
C SER A 406 -11.23 -5.54 17.43
N ASP A 407 -9.94 -5.58 17.16
CA ASP A 407 -8.92 -4.76 17.77
C ASP A 407 -8.25 -3.82 16.74
N ALA A 408 -8.87 -3.65 15.55
CA ALA A 408 -8.35 -2.82 14.47
C ALA A 408 -8.14 -1.36 14.88
N GLY A 409 -9.03 -0.81 15.70
CA GLY A 409 -8.91 0.52 16.30
C GLY A 409 -8.09 0.59 17.59
N THR A 410 -7.25 -0.40 17.88
CA THR A 410 -6.39 -0.39 19.08
C THR A 410 -5.13 0.42 18.84
N ILE A 411 -4.91 1.39 19.72
CA ILE A 411 -3.74 2.26 19.72
C ILE A 411 -2.95 2.00 21.00
N THR A 412 -1.63 1.82 20.86
CA THR A 412 -0.72 1.85 22.00
C THR A 412 -0.39 3.31 22.35
N GLU A 413 -0.65 3.69 23.60
CA GLU A 413 -0.14 4.91 24.20
C GLU A 413 1.28 4.63 24.71
N THR A 414 2.25 5.35 24.15
CA THR A 414 3.66 5.29 24.52
C THR A 414 4.05 6.48 25.38
N CYS A 415 5.12 6.36 26.14
CA CYS A 415 5.66 7.48 26.90
C CYS A 415 6.49 8.40 26.02
N ASP A 416 6.19 9.71 26.01
CA ASP A 416 6.99 10.72 25.32
C ASP A 416 8.18 11.21 26.17
N TYR A 417 8.37 10.65 27.37
CA TYR A 417 9.34 11.12 28.35
C TYR A 417 10.12 9.97 29.00
N GLU A 418 11.41 10.19 29.24
CA GLU A 418 12.20 9.36 30.15
C GLU A 418 11.90 9.74 31.61
N GLY A 419 11.73 8.74 32.48
CA GLY A 419 11.43 9.00 33.88
C GLY A 419 10.87 7.81 34.65
N GLN A 420 10.28 8.08 35.81
CA GLN A 420 9.62 7.07 36.64
C GLN A 420 8.10 7.30 36.65
N ILE A 421 7.31 6.24 36.44
CA ILE A 421 5.86 6.30 36.52
C ILE A 421 5.45 6.58 37.98
N VAL A 422 4.80 7.71 38.21
CA VAL A 422 4.29 8.11 39.53
C VAL A 422 2.95 7.43 39.81
N SER A 423 2.07 7.43 38.80
CA SER A 423 0.74 6.83 38.90
C SER A 423 0.20 6.42 37.54
N VAL A 424 -0.60 5.35 37.52
CA VAL A 424 -1.46 4.99 36.39
C VAL A 424 -2.89 5.12 36.88
N ASN A 425 -3.68 5.98 36.23
CA ASN A 425 -4.98 6.44 36.69
C ASN A 425 -6.17 5.75 36.00
N VAL A 426 -5.87 4.75 35.17
CA VAL A 426 -6.84 3.88 34.51
C VAL A 426 -6.44 2.41 34.70
N LYS A 427 -7.41 1.50 34.64
CA LYS A 427 -7.20 0.06 34.65
C LYS A 427 -7.85 -0.59 33.42
N GLN A 428 -7.49 -1.85 33.18
CA GLN A 428 -8.14 -2.66 32.15
C GLN A 428 -9.67 -2.62 32.32
N ASP A 429 -10.35 -2.51 31.19
CA ASP A 429 -11.79 -2.35 31.03
C ASP A 429 -12.39 -0.99 31.39
N ASP A 430 -11.59 -0.01 31.86
CA ASP A 430 -12.10 1.35 32.04
C ASP A 430 -12.43 2.00 30.70
N THR A 431 -13.52 2.77 30.67
CA THR A 431 -13.84 3.69 29.58
C THR A 431 -13.05 4.97 29.76
N VAL A 432 -12.45 5.44 28.67
CA VAL A 432 -11.62 6.63 28.61
C VAL A 432 -12.28 7.61 27.65
N GLU A 433 -12.42 8.85 28.08
CA GLU A 433 -12.79 9.98 27.23
C GLU A 433 -11.53 10.79 26.90
N LYS A 434 -11.50 11.41 25.73
CA LYS A 434 -10.45 12.34 25.34
C LYS A 434 -10.27 13.42 26.40
N GLY A 435 -9.03 13.64 26.81
CA GLY A 435 -8.67 14.56 27.89
C GLY A 435 -8.75 13.95 29.29
N MET A 436 -9.11 12.67 29.45
CA MET A 436 -9.02 11.97 30.73
C MET A 436 -7.57 11.69 31.11
N LEU A 437 -7.21 11.88 32.39
CA LEU A 437 -5.86 11.63 32.89
C LEU A 437 -5.54 10.13 32.84
N LEU A 438 -4.49 9.75 32.10
CA LEU A 438 -4.07 8.36 31.95
C LEU A 438 -3.00 7.99 32.97
N TYR A 439 -1.92 8.75 33.04
CA TYR A 439 -0.79 8.47 33.93
C TYR A 439 0.00 9.75 34.22
N VAL A 440 0.88 9.65 35.22
CA VAL A 440 1.82 10.72 35.59
C VAL A 440 3.22 10.14 35.60
N VAL A 441 4.17 10.83 34.98
CA VAL A 441 5.60 10.47 34.93
C VAL A 441 6.44 11.56 35.58
N ASP A 442 7.40 11.19 36.42
CA ASP A 442 8.40 12.08 36.99
C ASP A 442 9.64 12.06 36.11
N THR A 443 9.93 13.17 35.43
CA THR A 443 11.10 13.33 34.56
C THR A 443 12.33 13.86 35.30
N GLY A 444 12.20 14.29 36.55
CA GLY A 444 13.28 14.86 37.36
C GLY A 444 13.79 16.25 36.92
N GLU A 445 13.48 16.70 35.69
CA GLU A 445 14.05 17.91 35.10
C GLU A 445 13.13 19.15 35.15
N GLY A 446 11.83 18.96 35.39
CA GLY A 446 10.83 20.01 35.16
C GLY A 446 10.97 21.28 35.99
N LYS A 447 11.39 21.20 37.26
CA LYS A 447 11.46 22.40 38.12
C LYS A 447 12.53 23.39 37.68
N ALA A 448 13.72 22.89 37.33
CA ALA A 448 14.85 23.73 36.96
C ALA A 448 14.59 24.42 35.61
N ALA A 449 14.17 23.65 34.61
CA ALA A 449 13.87 24.14 33.26
C ALA A 449 12.75 25.20 33.24
N ILE A 450 11.64 24.96 33.97
CA ILE A 450 10.55 25.94 34.08
C ILE A 450 11.02 27.23 34.78
N THR A 451 11.87 27.11 35.80
CA THR A 451 12.41 28.28 36.51
C THR A 451 13.34 29.09 35.61
N GLU A 452 14.19 28.42 34.83
CA GLU A 452 15.09 29.08 33.87
C GLU A 452 14.33 29.80 32.76
N ALA A 453 13.34 29.15 32.15
CA ALA A 453 12.48 29.78 31.15
C ALA A 453 11.74 31.01 31.71
N LYS A 454 11.24 30.93 32.95
CA LYS A 454 10.61 32.07 33.62
C LYS A 454 11.59 33.21 33.86
N ASN A 455 12.80 32.90 34.34
CA ASN A 455 13.83 33.92 34.58
C ASN A 455 14.23 34.63 33.28
N ALA A 456 14.24 33.92 32.15
CA ALA A 456 14.51 34.53 30.84
C ALA A 456 13.42 35.55 30.47
N ILE A 457 12.14 35.21 30.67
CA ILE A 457 11.00 36.13 30.47
C ILE A 457 11.12 37.36 31.39
N ASP A 458 11.39 37.14 32.68
CA ASP A 458 11.52 38.22 33.66
C ASP A 458 12.70 39.15 33.29
N SER A 459 13.84 38.58 32.88
CA SER A 459 15.01 39.34 32.45
C SER A 459 14.76 40.18 31.19
N GLU A 460 14.03 39.66 30.21
CA GLU A 460 13.66 40.41 29.00
C GLU A 460 12.73 41.58 29.36
N ASN A 461 11.73 41.35 30.20
CA ASN A 461 10.82 42.40 30.68
C ASN A 461 11.55 43.52 31.47
N GLU A 462 12.47 43.15 32.35
CA GLU A 462 13.27 44.12 33.11
C GLU A 462 14.18 44.96 32.20
N SER A 463 14.85 44.31 31.24
CA SER A 463 15.69 44.97 30.23
C SER A 463 14.88 45.95 29.37
N TYR A 464 13.72 45.52 28.88
CA TYR A 464 12.80 46.37 28.12
C TYR A 464 12.31 47.58 28.93
N ALA A 465 11.90 47.37 30.19
CA ALA A 465 11.44 48.45 31.05
C ALA A 465 12.50 49.53 31.27
N GLN A 466 13.77 49.15 31.44
CA GLN A 466 14.90 50.09 31.53
C GLN A 466 15.07 50.86 30.22
N LYS A 467 15.09 50.17 29.08
CA LYS A 467 15.25 50.79 27.74
C LYS A 467 14.14 51.80 27.45
N ILE A 468 12.90 51.49 27.79
CA ILE A 468 11.76 52.42 27.62
C ILE A 468 11.84 53.62 28.56
N ALA A 469 12.22 53.43 29.82
CA ALA A 469 12.40 54.53 30.77
C ALA A 469 13.51 55.50 30.31
N ASP A 470 14.59 54.98 29.73
CA ASP A 470 15.68 55.79 29.17
C ASP A 470 15.21 56.60 27.95
N TYR A 471 14.41 56.03 27.06
CA TYR A 471 13.80 56.78 25.95
C TYR A 471 12.82 57.84 26.44
N ASP A 472 11.96 57.52 27.42
CA ASP A 472 11.01 58.47 27.99
C ASP A 472 11.71 59.65 28.66
N LYS A 473 12.82 59.39 29.36
CA LYS A 473 13.67 60.42 29.92
C LYS A 473 14.29 61.30 28.82
N GLN A 474 14.87 60.70 27.78
CA GLN A 474 15.46 61.46 26.66
C GLN A 474 14.43 62.34 25.96
N ILE A 475 13.22 61.81 25.69
CA ILE A 475 12.12 62.56 25.09
C ILE A 475 11.71 63.73 25.99
N LYS A 476 11.57 63.48 27.30
CA LYS A 476 11.22 64.51 28.28
C LYS A 476 12.28 65.60 28.37
N ASP A 477 13.54 65.23 28.60
CA ASP A 477 14.67 66.15 28.76
C ASP A 477 14.83 67.02 27.50
N LEU A 478 14.66 66.44 26.31
CA LEU A 478 14.70 67.16 25.04
C LEU A 478 13.50 68.11 24.87
N SER A 479 12.29 67.68 25.27
CA SER A 479 11.08 68.52 25.19
C SER A 479 11.05 69.68 26.19
N GLU A 480 11.61 69.50 27.39
CA GLU A 480 11.66 70.51 28.46
C GLU A 480 12.89 71.42 28.33
N GLY A 481 14.00 70.91 27.78
CA GLY A 481 15.21 71.70 27.49
C GLY A 481 15.03 72.75 26.40
N GLY A 482 14.06 72.59 25.50
CA GLY A 482 13.60 73.64 24.58
C GLY A 482 12.79 74.76 25.26
N SER A 483 12.37 74.57 26.51
CA SER A 483 11.57 75.53 27.30
C SER A 483 12.33 76.14 28.48
N SER A 484 13.55 75.70 28.80
CA SER A 484 14.36 76.34 29.83
C SER A 484 15.14 77.51 29.25
N ALA A 485 14.57 78.70 29.42
CA ALA A 485 15.29 79.95 29.35
C ALA A 485 16.56 79.90 30.23
N GLU A 486 17.73 79.79 29.60
CA GLU A 486 18.90 80.50 30.11
C GLU A 486 18.68 81.99 29.84
N GLU A 487 17.88 82.61 30.70
CA GLU A 487 17.62 84.05 30.71
C GLU A 487 18.83 84.85 31.25
N ASN A 488 20.07 84.41 31.03
CA ASN A 488 21.25 85.19 31.41
C ASN A 488 22.38 85.12 30.39
N ASN A 489 22.51 86.23 29.65
CA ASN A 489 23.67 86.71 28.89
C ASN A 489 24.03 86.03 27.56
N ARG A 490 23.21 86.25 26.53
CA ARG A 490 23.72 86.55 25.18
C ARG A 490 22.87 87.64 24.53
N GLN A 491 23.34 88.88 24.65
CA GLN A 491 22.94 89.96 23.75
C GLN A 491 23.66 89.72 22.42
N ASP A 492 22.90 89.85 21.33
CA ASP A 492 23.33 89.92 19.93
C ASP A 492 23.66 88.60 19.22
N GLU A 493 22.63 87.77 19.02
CA GLU A 493 22.35 87.04 17.77
C GLU A 493 20.87 86.64 17.83
N LYS A 494 20.08 86.92 16.78
CA LYS A 494 18.69 86.47 16.71
C LYS A 494 18.72 84.99 16.33
N PRO A 495 18.34 84.04 17.21
CA PRO A 495 18.11 82.66 16.81
C PRO A 495 16.93 82.65 15.82
N ASP A 496 17.06 81.94 14.71
CA ASP A 496 15.92 81.72 13.81
C ASP A 496 15.01 80.67 14.46
N THR A 497 14.06 81.14 15.27
CA THR A 497 13.16 80.34 16.11
C THR A 497 12.46 79.20 15.35
N ALA A 498 12.27 79.33 14.03
CA ALA A 498 11.64 78.30 13.21
C ALA A 498 12.55 77.09 12.92
N TYR A 499 13.86 77.32 12.78
CA TYR A 499 14.85 76.28 12.52
C TYR A 499 15.10 75.41 13.76
N ASP A 500 15.27 76.04 14.91
CA ASP A 500 15.45 75.35 16.20
C ASP A 500 14.21 74.51 16.57
N GLU A 501 13.01 75.04 16.31
CA GLU A 501 11.75 74.31 16.48
C GLU A 501 11.64 73.10 15.53
N GLN A 502 12.13 73.22 14.29
CA GLN A 502 12.14 72.13 13.31
C GLN A 502 13.14 71.02 13.69
N GLN A 503 14.35 71.36 14.12
CA GLN A 503 15.33 70.37 14.61
C GLN A 503 14.82 69.64 15.85
N LEU A 504 14.25 70.37 16.83
CA LEU A 504 13.68 69.77 18.02
C LEU A 504 12.60 68.75 17.67
N LYS A 505 11.73 69.07 16.71
CA LYS A 505 10.67 68.18 16.24
C LYS A 505 11.22 66.91 15.58
N LEU A 506 12.24 67.02 14.74
CA LEU A 506 12.87 65.87 14.08
C LEU A 506 13.59 64.97 15.09
N ASN A 507 14.31 65.54 16.05
CA ASN A 507 14.98 64.77 17.12
C ASN A 507 13.97 64.04 18.02
N LEU A 508 12.85 64.69 18.39
CA LEU A 508 11.77 64.03 19.13
C LEU A 508 11.13 62.91 18.31
N GLN A 509 10.95 63.09 17.00
CA GLN A 509 10.44 62.05 16.11
C GLN A 509 11.39 60.85 16.05
N LEU A 510 12.70 61.09 15.91
CA LEU A 510 13.73 60.06 15.88
C LEU A 510 13.71 59.21 17.17
N LEU A 511 13.70 59.85 18.35
CA LEU A 511 13.61 59.16 19.64
C LEU A 511 12.33 58.32 19.77
N ASN A 512 11.19 58.84 19.30
CA ASN A 512 9.93 58.09 19.31
C ASN A 512 9.97 56.87 18.39
N LEU A 513 10.61 56.96 17.22
CA LEU A 513 10.77 55.82 16.30
C LEU A 513 11.72 54.77 16.87
N GLN A 514 12.84 55.18 17.46
CA GLN A 514 13.76 54.26 18.16
C GLN A 514 13.08 53.55 19.34
N LYS A 515 12.24 54.27 20.09
CA LYS A 515 11.39 53.69 21.13
C LYS A 515 10.43 52.65 20.55
N LYS A 516 9.77 52.93 19.42
CA LYS A 516 8.90 51.97 18.73
C LYS A 516 9.66 50.72 18.26
N LEU A 517 10.86 50.89 17.72
CA LEU A 517 11.72 49.76 17.31
C LEU A 517 12.02 48.84 18.50
N ALA A 518 12.39 49.44 19.65
CA ALA A 518 12.62 48.68 20.88
C ALA A 518 11.36 47.93 21.38
N CYS A 519 10.16 48.47 21.16
CA CYS A 519 8.91 47.76 21.46
C CYS A 519 8.66 46.57 20.52
N ALA A 520 8.93 46.72 19.23
CA ALA A 520 8.78 45.65 18.25
C ALA A 520 9.75 44.49 18.55
N ASP A 521 11.02 44.81 18.83
CA ASP A 521 12.03 43.83 19.26
C ASP A 521 11.59 43.06 20.51
N HIS A 522 11.16 43.79 21.56
CA HIS A 522 10.71 43.18 22.81
C HIS A 522 9.52 42.26 22.61
N THR A 523 8.51 42.68 21.85
CA THR A 523 7.30 41.89 21.59
C THR A 523 7.65 40.57 20.93
N TYR A 524 8.57 40.59 19.95
CA TYR A 524 9.04 39.39 19.26
C TYR A 524 9.84 38.47 20.20
N GLN A 525 10.81 39.00 20.95
CA GLN A 525 11.60 38.20 21.90
C GLN A 525 10.74 37.58 22.99
N LEU A 526 9.77 38.34 23.53
CA LEU A 526 8.84 37.84 24.52
C LEU A 526 7.97 36.70 23.99
N SER A 527 7.49 36.78 22.73
CA SER A 527 6.74 35.70 22.08
C SER A 527 7.57 34.39 22.04
N GLN A 528 8.84 34.47 21.64
CA GLN A 528 9.74 33.32 21.56
C GLN A 528 9.98 32.69 22.94
N LEU A 529 10.26 33.51 23.95
CA LEU A 529 10.47 33.04 25.33
C LEU A 529 9.20 32.43 25.93
N GLN A 530 8.03 33.01 25.65
CA GLN A 530 6.75 32.49 26.11
C GLN A 530 6.42 31.13 25.45
N SER A 531 6.64 30.99 24.15
CA SER A 531 6.48 29.71 23.43
C SER A 531 7.37 28.61 24.03
N ALA A 532 8.62 28.93 24.34
CA ALA A 532 9.54 28.00 25.02
C ALA A 532 9.05 27.62 26.43
N TYR A 533 8.58 28.59 27.22
CA TYR A 533 8.01 28.34 28.54
C TYR A 533 6.76 27.45 28.49
N ASP A 534 5.83 27.74 27.57
CA ASP A 534 4.58 26.99 27.41
C ASP A 534 4.86 25.53 27.03
N SER A 535 5.85 25.30 26.15
CA SER A 535 6.28 23.95 25.75
C SER A 535 6.83 23.11 26.92
N ILE A 536 7.59 23.72 27.84
CA ILE A 536 8.21 23.01 28.97
C ILE A 536 7.22 22.82 30.13
N SER A 537 6.30 23.76 30.30
CA SER A 537 5.31 23.75 31.38
C SER A 537 4.07 22.91 31.06
N ALA A 538 3.84 22.54 29.79
CA ALA A 538 2.73 21.72 29.35
C ALA A 538 2.62 20.41 30.17
N GLY A 539 1.51 20.25 30.87
CA GLY A 539 1.24 19.07 31.71
C GLY A 539 2.11 18.94 32.96
N ASN A 540 3.07 19.84 33.18
CA ASN A 540 4.03 19.78 34.28
C ASN A 540 3.49 20.48 35.54
N ASP A 541 3.57 19.82 36.70
CA ASP A 541 3.11 20.38 37.98
C ASP A 541 4.12 21.38 38.62
N GLY A 542 5.19 21.72 37.91
CA GLY A 542 6.28 22.58 38.39
C GLY A 542 7.28 21.87 39.28
N LYS A 543 7.13 20.56 39.50
CA LYS A 543 8.06 19.73 40.28
C LYS A 543 8.78 18.68 39.43
N GLY A 544 8.45 18.56 38.15
CA GLY A 544 8.98 17.49 37.29
C GLY A 544 7.97 16.40 36.96
N ASN A 545 6.75 16.46 37.52
CA ASN A 545 5.72 15.48 37.20
C ASN A 545 4.89 15.95 36.01
N ILE A 546 4.88 15.18 34.94
CA ILE A 546 4.10 15.43 33.74
C ILE A 546 2.86 14.55 33.74
N SER A 547 1.69 15.19 33.63
CA SER A 547 0.39 14.54 33.51
C SER A 547 0.08 14.27 32.04
N VAL A 548 -0.14 13.00 31.68
CA VAL A 548 -0.46 12.59 30.31
C VAL A 548 -1.92 12.19 30.23
N TYR A 549 -2.61 12.75 29.23
CA TYR A 549 -4.05 12.63 29.04
C TYR A 549 -4.37 11.86 27.77
N ALA A 550 -5.53 11.22 27.75
CA ALA A 550 -6.00 10.45 26.61
C ALA A 550 -6.21 11.34 25.38
N LYS A 551 -5.61 10.95 24.25
CA LYS A 551 -5.79 11.64 22.98
C LYS A 551 -7.13 11.26 22.32
N ASN A 552 -7.67 10.10 22.67
CA ASN A 552 -8.85 9.48 22.03
C ASN A 552 -9.81 8.87 23.06
N ASP A 553 -11.08 8.80 22.68
CA ASP A 553 -12.10 8.02 23.39
C ASP A 553 -11.87 6.52 23.15
N GLY A 554 -12.23 5.69 24.12
CA GLY A 554 -12.23 4.25 23.93
C GLY A 554 -12.27 3.47 25.24
N LYS A 555 -11.85 2.21 25.18
CA LYS A 555 -11.77 1.33 26.35
C LYS A 555 -10.35 0.80 26.53
N VAL A 556 -9.85 0.80 27.76
CA VAL A 556 -8.51 0.29 28.07
C VAL A 556 -8.49 -1.22 27.89
N SER A 557 -7.76 -1.71 26.90
CA SER A 557 -7.62 -3.14 26.61
C SER A 557 -6.44 -3.78 27.35
N LYS A 558 -5.39 -3.00 27.63
CA LYS A 558 -4.19 -3.46 28.35
C LYS A 558 -3.50 -2.30 29.07
N VAL A 559 -2.97 -2.56 30.27
CA VAL A 559 -2.03 -1.66 30.97
C VAL A 559 -0.69 -2.40 31.11
N SER A 560 0.39 -1.79 30.64
CA SER A 560 1.72 -2.42 30.54
C SER A 560 2.67 -2.01 31.68
N VAL A 561 2.39 -0.92 32.39
CA VAL A 561 3.24 -0.37 33.46
C VAL A 561 2.48 -0.21 34.78
N LYS A 562 3.21 0.04 35.86
CA LYS A 562 2.69 0.39 37.19
C LYS A 562 3.52 1.51 37.81
N ALA A 563 2.98 2.09 38.89
CA ALA A 563 3.72 3.07 39.68
C ALA A 563 5.07 2.51 40.19
N GLY A 564 6.13 3.30 40.05
CA GLY A 564 7.50 2.96 40.37
C GLY A 564 8.32 2.36 39.23
N ASP A 565 7.69 2.02 38.10
CA ASP A 565 8.43 1.53 36.92
C ASP A 565 9.20 2.68 36.25
N ASN A 566 10.41 2.41 35.79
CA ASN A 566 11.19 3.34 34.96
C ASN A 566 10.82 3.13 33.49
N VAL A 567 10.67 4.22 32.75
CA VAL A 567 10.33 4.23 31.34
C VAL A 567 11.28 5.14 30.57
N GLU A 568 11.53 4.77 29.32
CA GLU A 568 12.23 5.59 28.32
C GLU A 568 11.21 6.13 27.31
N GLU A 569 11.61 7.11 26.51
CA GLU A 569 10.82 7.58 25.36
C GLU A 569 10.46 6.40 24.43
N GLY A 570 9.19 6.31 24.06
CA GLY A 570 8.64 5.20 23.27
C GLY A 570 8.18 3.97 24.07
N SER A 571 8.35 3.94 25.40
CA SER A 571 7.90 2.79 26.20
C SER A 571 6.37 2.63 26.18
N ASP A 572 5.89 1.41 25.92
CA ASP A 572 4.46 1.07 25.96
C ASP A 572 3.85 1.27 27.36
N ILE A 573 2.85 2.14 27.48
CA ILE A 573 2.16 2.41 28.75
C ILE A 573 0.86 1.64 28.87
N LEU A 574 -0.03 1.81 27.89
CA LEU A 574 -1.34 1.17 27.85
C LEU A 574 -1.89 1.12 26.43
N GLN A 575 -2.93 0.33 26.22
CA GLN A 575 -3.65 0.23 24.95
C GLN A 575 -5.09 0.67 25.12
N ILE A 576 -5.55 1.53 24.21
CA ILE A 576 -6.93 1.98 24.12
C ILE A 576 -7.50 1.44 22.82
N THR A 577 -8.59 0.69 22.91
CA THR A 577 -9.32 0.18 21.74
C THR A 577 -10.54 1.07 21.50
N GLY A 578 -10.72 1.50 20.25
CA GLY A 578 -11.90 2.23 19.80
C GLY A 578 -13.22 1.48 20.11
N ASN A 579 -14.33 2.22 20.13
CA ASN A 579 -15.64 1.72 20.55
C ASN A 579 -16.37 0.87 19.48
N SER A 580 -15.68 0.35 18.46
CA SER A 580 -16.30 -0.51 17.45
C SER A 580 -16.75 -1.82 18.07
N THR A 581 -18.07 -1.95 18.24
CA THR A 581 -18.68 -3.09 18.94
C THR A 581 -19.28 -4.12 17.99
N ASP A 582 -19.25 -3.91 16.68
CA ASP A 582 -19.99 -4.75 15.72
C ASP A 582 -19.12 -5.40 14.63
N VAL A 583 -17.81 -5.48 14.85
CA VAL A 583 -16.87 -6.18 13.95
C VAL A 583 -16.17 -7.32 14.67
N LEU A 584 -16.12 -8.50 14.04
CA LEU A 584 -15.37 -9.65 14.51
C LEU A 584 -14.08 -9.81 13.72
N LEU A 585 -12.96 -9.92 14.43
CA LEU A 585 -11.72 -10.45 13.90
C LEU A 585 -11.83 -11.98 13.84
N VAL A 586 -11.41 -12.57 12.74
CA VAL A 586 -11.39 -14.02 12.49
C VAL A 586 -9.97 -14.42 12.07
N GLN A 587 -9.39 -15.41 12.75
CA GLN A 587 -8.05 -15.95 12.45
C GLN A 587 -8.15 -17.38 11.92
N VAL A 588 -7.40 -17.64 10.85
CA VAL A 588 -7.29 -18.95 10.19
C VAL A 588 -6.07 -19.68 10.76
N LYS A 589 -6.31 -20.77 11.49
CA LYS A 589 -5.28 -21.55 12.19
C LYS A 589 -5.57 -23.05 12.11
N ASP A 590 -4.54 -23.86 12.29
CA ASP A 590 -4.66 -25.31 12.43
C ASP A 590 -5.71 -25.70 13.48
N SER A 591 -6.52 -26.71 13.14
CA SER A 591 -7.60 -27.24 13.97
C SER A 591 -7.63 -28.77 13.91
N ASN A 592 -8.01 -29.38 15.03
CA ASN A 592 -8.28 -30.82 15.09
C ASN A 592 -9.72 -31.17 14.69
N SER A 593 -10.61 -30.18 14.61
CA SER A 593 -12.04 -30.37 14.31
C SER A 593 -12.42 -30.03 12.88
N TYR A 594 -11.62 -29.18 12.23
CA TYR A 594 -11.88 -28.68 10.87
C TYR A 594 -10.65 -28.88 9.99
N LYS A 595 -10.88 -29.20 8.72
CA LYS A 595 -9.85 -29.10 7.68
C LYS A 595 -9.71 -27.62 7.32
N VAL A 596 -8.56 -27.03 7.62
CA VAL A 596 -8.29 -25.60 7.43
C VAL A 596 -7.22 -25.40 6.36
N TYR A 597 -7.48 -24.49 5.43
CA TYR A 597 -6.57 -24.06 4.37
C TYR A 597 -6.00 -22.68 4.75
N LYS A 598 -4.75 -22.64 5.23
CA LYS A 598 -4.14 -21.43 5.84
C LYS A 598 -3.65 -20.39 4.83
N ASP A 599 -3.59 -20.78 3.57
CA ASP A 599 -3.29 -19.97 2.40
C ASP A 599 -4.49 -19.15 1.91
N ASN A 600 -5.67 -19.30 2.53
CA ASN A 600 -6.90 -18.65 2.10
C ASN A 600 -7.61 -17.96 3.28
N ILE A 601 -8.04 -16.72 3.06
CA ILE A 601 -8.98 -15.98 3.92
C ILE A 601 -10.25 -15.69 3.12
N ALA A 602 -11.30 -15.21 3.80
CA ALA A 602 -12.50 -14.79 3.08
C ALA A 602 -12.23 -13.48 2.33
N ASP A 603 -12.68 -13.38 1.08
CA ASP A 603 -12.53 -12.18 0.26
C ASP A 603 -13.54 -11.11 0.68
N VAL A 604 -13.20 -9.82 0.51
CA VAL A 604 -14.12 -8.72 0.85
C VAL A 604 -15.43 -8.86 0.09
N GLY A 605 -16.55 -8.82 0.82
CA GLY A 605 -17.90 -9.03 0.29
C GLY A 605 -18.35 -10.49 0.28
N GLU A 606 -17.45 -11.45 0.50
CA GLU A 606 -17.80 -12.87 0.57
C GLU A 606 -18.74 -13.16 1.75
N ARG A 607 -19.74 -14.02 1.52
CA ARG A 607 -20.66 -14.49 2.56
C ARG A 607 -19.96 -15.47 3.51
N VAL A 608 -20.12 -15.22 4.79
CA VAL A 608 -19.62 -16.07 5.87
C VAL A 608 -20.76 -16.54 6.76
N SER A 609 -20.51 -17.57 7.57
CA SER A 609 -21.47 -18.05 8.55
C SER A 609 -20.81 -18.51 9.83
N LEU A 610 -21.49 -18.33 10.95
CA LEU A 610 -21.09 -18.77 12.28
C LEU A 610 -22.20 -19.65 12.84
N GLU A 611 -21.88 -20.86 13.27
CA GLU A 611 -22.85 -21.70 14.00
C GLU A 611 -22.74 -21.44 15.50
N LEU A 612 -23.87 -21.09 16.12
CA LEU A 612 -24.01 -20.87 17.56
C LEU A 612 -25.28 -21.56 18.05
N ASP A 613 -25.14 -22.51 18.98
CA ASP A 613 -26.26 -23.28 19.56
C ASP A 613 -27.22 -23.92 18.54
N GLY A 614 -26.69 -24.41 17.41
CA GLY A 614 -27.50 -24.98 16.34
C GLY A 614 -28.23 -23.96 15.47
N THR A 615 -27.97 -22.66 15.65
CA THR A 615 -28.41 -21.58 14.77
C THR A 615 -27.25 -21.10 13.90
N THR A 616 -27.47 -21.00 12.60
CA THR A 616 -26.51 -20.38 11.67
C THR A 616 -26.76 -18.88 11.61
N ILE A 617 -25.77 -18.09 11.98
CA ILE A 617 -25.75 -16.64 11.85
C ILE A 617 -24.91 -16.31 10.63
N TYR A 618 -25.49 -15.56 9.70
CA TYR A 618 -24.77 -15.14 8.50
C TYR A 618 -24.15 -13.75 8.67
N GLY A 619 -23.14 -13.49 7.85
CA GLY A 619 -22.48 -12.21 7.73
C GLY A 619 -21.70 -12.12 6.44
N SER A 620 -20.88 -11.09 6.33
CA SER A 620 -19.96 -10.93 5.21
C SER A 620 -18.57 -10.54 5.70
N CYS A 621 -17.56 -10.91 4.94
CA CYS A 621 -16.22 -10.35 5.10
C CYS A 621 -16.23 -8.88 4.69
N ILE A 622 -15.67 -8.03 5.54
CA ILE A 622 -15.65 -6.56 5.36
C ILE A 622 -14.23 -6.00 5.25
N GLY A 623 -13.22 -6.85 5.40
CA GLY A 623 -11.84 -6.41 5.38
C GLY A 623 -10.87 -7.51 5.81
N PHE A 624 -9.59 -7.21 5.72
CA PHE A 624 -8.53 -8.15 6.03
C PHE A 624 -7.47 -7.54 6.95
N ALA A 625 -6.69 -8.40 7.59
CA ALA A 625 -5.48 -8.00 8.31
C ALA A 625 -4.26 -8.50 7.54
N GLY A 626 -3.22 -7.65 7.42
CA GLY A 626 -2.01 -8.02 6.69
C GLY A 626 -1.31 -9.22 7.32
N TYR A 627 -1.09 -10.28 6.55
CA TYR A 627 -0.24 -11.41 6.93
C TYR A 627 0.18 -12.19 5.67
N GLY A 628 1.39 -12.75 5.65
CA GLY A 628 1.85 -13.61 4.55
C GLY A 628 1.75 -12.91 3.17
N SER A 629 1.12 -13.57 2.19
CA SER A 629 0.91 -13.02 0.84
C SER A 629 0.11 -11.71 0.84
N VAL A 630 -0.88 -11.56 1.72
CA VAL A 630 -1.71 -10.35 1.83
C VAL A 630 -0.90 -9.14 2.32
N ALA A 631 0.08 -9.36 3.20
CA ALA A 631 1.01 -8.31 3.61
C ALA A 631 2.05 -7.98 2.52
N GLN A 632 2.42 -8.98 1.70
CA GLN A 632 3.41 -8.85 0.63
C GLN A 632 2.85 -8.33 -0.69
N LYS A 633 1.52 -8.31 -0.87
CA LYS A 633 0.84 -7.75 -2.04
C LYS A 633 1.31 -6.31 -2.30
N GLY A 634 1.62 -6.03 -3.57
CA GLY A 634 1.92 -4.68 -4.05
C GLY A 634 0.67 -4.04 -4.60
N TYR A 635 0.41 -2.79 -4.22
CA TYR A 635 -0.70 -2.01 -4.75
C TYR A 635 -0.16 -0.87 -5.60
N ILE A 636 -0.72 -0.70 -6.78
CA ILE A 636 -0.29 0.34 -7.72
C ILE A 636 -1.12 1.58 -7.47
N ASN A 637 -0.43 2.70 -7.31
CA ASN A 637 -1.06 3.99 -7.18
C ASN A 637 -0.43 4.94 -8.19
N GLN A 638 -1.24 5.81 -8.77
CA GLN A 638 -0.79 6.83 -9.71
C GLN A 638 -1.38 8.16 -9.31
N ASP A 639 -0.51 9.14 -9.07
CA ASP A 639 -0.87 10.50 -8.71
C ASP A 639 -0.07 11.52 -9.55
N ASP A 640 -0.15 12.80 -9.18
CA ASP A 640 0.58 13.90 -9.82
C ASP A 640 2.10 13.81 -9.66
N LYS A 641 2.59 13.03 -8.67
CA LYS A 641 4.01 12.78 -8.40
C LYS A 641 4.54 11.55 -9.14
N GLY A 642 3.67 10.75 -9.76
CA GLY A 642 4.04 9.62 -10.61
C GLY A 642 3.38 8.30 -10.21
N VAL A 643 4.00 7.19 -10.61
CA VAL A 643 3.58 5.84 -10.24
C VAL A 643 4.32 5.43 -8.97
N HIS A 644 3.58 4.92 -7.99
CA HIS A 644 4.11 4.42 -6.73
C HIS A 644 3.57 3.03 -6.42
N ILE A 645 4.33 2.27 -5.65
CA ILE A 645 3.89 0.97 -5.14
C ILE A 645 3.79 1.04 -3.64
N THR A 646 2.60 0.73 -3.14
CA THR A 646 2.32 0.72 -1.72
C THR A 646 2.14 -0.70 -1.23
N GLY A 647 2.09 -0.85 0.09
CA GLY A 647 2.07 -2.14 0.72
C GLY A 647 1.53 -2.13 2.13
N ASN A 648 1.01 -3.28 2.54
CA ASN A 648 0.45 -3.47 3.87
C ASN A 648 1.55 -3.85 4.88
N THR A 649 1.24 -3.60 6.15
CA THR A 649 2.03 -4.07 7.30
C THR A 649 1.54 -5.44 7.76
N ASP A 650 2.42 -6.24 8.33
CA ASP A 650 2.00 -7.42 9.07
C ASP A 650 1.16 -7.00 10.29
N SER A 651 0.10 -7.75 10.57
CA SER A 651 -0.87 -7.49 11.63
C SER A 651 -0.41 -7.95 13.02
N GLY A 652 0.69 -8.69 13.11
CA GLY A 652 1.24 -9.19 14.37
C GLY A 652 0.49 -10.38 14.98
N TYR A 653 -0.62 -10.85 14.39
CA TYR A 653 -1.35 -12.02 14.90
C TYR A 653 -0.60 -13.34 14.71
N GLY A 654 0.42 -13.35 13.86
CA GLY A 654 1.17 -14.55 13.49
C GLY A 654 0.37 -15.58 12.69
N ASN A 655 -0.83 -15.24 12.21
CA ASN A 655 -1.71 -16.07 11.39
C ASN A 655 -2.50 -15.18 10.42
N ALA A 656 -3.00 -15.75 9.33
CA ALA A 656 -3.90 -15.06 8.42
C ALA A 656 -5.20 -14.68 9.14
N ALA A 657 -5.67 -13.46 8.94
CA ALA A 657 -6.85 -12.96 9.63
C ALA A 657 -7.64 -11.98 8.77
N PHE A 658 -8.94 -11.92 9.03
CA PHE A 658 -9.89 -11.05 8.34
C PHE A 658 -11.00 -10.59 9.27
N TYR A 659 -11.73 -9.57 8.84
CA TYR A 659 -12.81 -8.95 9.60
C TYR A 659 -14.15 -9.29 8.98
N ILE A 660 -15.12 -9.62 9.82
CA ILE A 660 -16.50 -9.89 9.38
C ILE A 660 -17.48 -9.01 10.14
N LYS A 661 -18.60 -8.72 9.48
CA LYS A 661 -19.80 -8.14 10.10
C LYS A 661 -20.94 -9.14 9.97
N LEU A 662 -21.58 -9.47 11.10
CA LEU A 662 -22.74 -10.37 11.13
C LEU A 662 -24.02 -9.58 10.86
N ASP A 663 -24.95 -10.16 10.10
CA ASP A 663 -26.16 -9.47 9.63
C ASP A 663 -27.06 -8.97 10.78
N ASN A 664 -27.05 -9.69 11.91
CA ASN A 664 -27.86 -9.40 13.11
C ASN A 664 -27.00 -8.93 14.30
N GLY A 665 -25.79 -8.46 14.02
CA GLY A 665 -24.80 -8.05 15.02
C GLY A 665 -24.13 -9.19 15.77
N ILE A 666 -23.15 -8.85 16.60
CA ILE A 666 -22.33 -9.81 17.36
C ILE A 666 -23.05 -10.29 18.63
N PRO A 667 -23.27 -11.61 18.81
CA PRO A 667 -23.77 -12.18 20.06
C PRO A 667 -22.88 -11.82 21.27
N ASP A 668 -23.50 -11.57 22.43
CA ASP A 668 -22.78 -11.24 23.67
C ASP A 668 -21.82 -12.35 24.12
N ASP A 669 -22.24 -13.60 23.95
CA ASP A 669 -21.46 -14.80 24.29
C ASP A 669 -21.12 -15.61 23.04
N LEU A 670 -19.84 -15.57 22.67
CA LEU A 670 -19.28 -16.33 21.56
C LEU A 670 -18.57 -17.62 22.00
N THR A 671 -18.55 -17.93 23.31
CA THR A 671 -17.80 -19.09 23.85
C THR A 671 -18.32 -20.44 23.36
N ARG A 672 -19.56 -20.48 22.87
CA ARG A 672 -20.24 -21.68 22.34
C ARG A 672 -20.25 -21.75 20.82
N ALA A 673 -19.76 -20.73 20.12
CA ALA A 673 -19.52 -20.84 18.69
C ALA A 673 -18.31 -21.75 18.44
N SER A 674 -18.29 -22.40 17.28
CA SER A 674 -17.23 -23.36 16.94
C SER A 674 -16.19 -22.77 15.99
N ALA A 675 -16.64 -22.23 14.87
CA ALA A 675 -15.81 -21.63 13.83
C ALA A 675 -16.66 -20.74 12.92
N VAL A 676 -16.01 -19.76 12.30
CA VAL A 676 -16.57 -19.02 11.17
C VAL A 676 -16.27 -19.81 9.89
N LYS A 677 -17.32 -20.26 9.20
CA LYS A 677 -17.26 -20.94 7.92
C LYS A 677 -17.31 -19.94 6.77
N PHE A 678 -16.41 -20.11 5.81
CA PHE A 678 -16.33 -19.37 4.55
C PHE A 678 -15.88 -20.32 3.42
N SER A 679 -15.67 -19.82 2.21
CA SER A 679 -15.34 -20.64 1.05
C SER A 679 -13.83 -20.73 0.87
N TYR A 680 -13.31 -21.94 0.70
CA TYR A 680 -11.99 -22.16 0.09
C TYR A 680 -12.10 -22.17 -1.43
N VAL A 681 -13.19 -22.78 -1.92
CA VAL A 681 -13.57 -22.87 -3.33
C VAL A 681 -15.06 -22.64 -3.41
N SER A 682 -15.50 -21.75 -4.30
CA SER A 682 -16.92 -21.52 -4.59
C SER A 682 -17.11 -21.23 -6.07
N PHE A 683 -17.58 -22.22 -6.82
CA PHE A 683 -18.03 -22.07 -8.20
C PHE A 683 -19.54 -22.27 -8.29
N LYS A 684 -20.20 -21.47 -9.12
CA LYS A 684 -21.63 -21.59 -9.40
C LYS A 684 -21.87 -22.02 -10.84
N LYS A 685 -22.84 -22.93 -11.03
CA LYS A 685 -23.24 -23.47 -12.35
C LYS A 685 -22.07 -23.95 -13.22
N VAL A 686 -21.15 -24.72 -12.65
CA VAL A 686 -20.01 -25.32 -13.36
C VAL A 686 -20.24 -26.81 -13.64
N VAL A 687 -19.50 -27.37 -14.58
CA VAL A 687 -19.59 -28.79 -14.92
C VAL A 687 -18.95 -29.62 -13.82
N VAL A 688 -19.78 -30.41 -13.13
CA VAL A 688 -19.34 -31.29 -12.04
C VAL A 688 -19.80 -32.70 -12.35
N VAL A 689 -18.88 -33.65 -12.28
CA VAL A 689 -19.17 -35.07 -12.51
C VAL A 689 -18.70 -35.91 -11.32
N PRO A 690 -19.31 -37.09 -11.09
CA PRO A 690 -18.78 -38.06 -10.13
C PRO A 690 -17.35 -38.42 -10.48
N THR A 691 -16.45 -38.37 -9.50
CA THR A 691 -15.02 -38.69 -9.68
C THR A 691 -14.81 -40.09 -10.24
N SER A 692 -15.74 -41.02 -9.98
CA SER A 692 -15.70 -42.40 -10.51
C SER A 692 -15.82 -42.52 -12.02
N ILE A 693 -16.31 -41.48 -12.72
CA ILE A 693 -16.42 -41.47 -14.19
C ILE A 693 -15.09 -41.04 -14.85
N ILE A 694 -14.21 -40.41 -14.08
CA ILE A 694 -12.95 -39.87 -14.60
C ILE A 694 -11.92 -40.98 -14.66
N HIS A 695 -11.33 -41.15 -15.84
CA HIS A 695 -10.26 -42.09 -16.07
C HIS A 695 -8.92 -41.36 -16.21
N LYS A 696 -7.87 -41.98 -15.66
CA LYS A 696 -6.50 -41.49 -15.73
C LYS A 696 -5.74 -42.28 -16.80
N GLN A 697 -5.09 -41.57 -17.70
CA GLN A 697 -4.17 -42.15 -18.68
C GLN A 697 -2.74 -41.71 -18.34
N VAL A 698 -1.81 -42.67 -18.31
CA VAL A 698 -0.37 -42.39 -18.20
C VAL A 698 0.25 -42.68 -19.55
N ASN A 699 1.04 -41.75 -20.07
CA ASN A 699 1.74 -41.95 -21.33
C ASN A 699 2.76 -43.11 -21.17
N PRO A 700 2.69 -44.17 -22.00
CA PRO A 700 3.60 -45.31 -21.89
C PRO A 700 5.08 -44.96 -22.13
N MET A 701 5.34 -43.86 -22.86
CA MET A 701 6.67 -43.39 -23.22
C MET A 701 7.22 -42.36 -22.22
N ASP A 702 6.36 -41.72 -21.43
CA ASP A 702 6.71 -40.75 -20.41
C ASP A 702 5.78 -40.92 -19.20
N LYS A 703 6.27 -41.55 -18.14
CA LYS A 703 5.43 -41.88 -16.98
C LYS A 703 4.97 -40.67 -16.19
N ASP A 704 5.58 -39.50 -16.42
CA ASP A 704 5.21 -38.24 -15.77
C ASP A 704 4.13 -37.48 -16.56
N ASP A 705 3.87 -37.87 -17.82
CA ASP A 705 2.80 -37.32 -18.65
C ASP A 705 1.47 -38.05 -18.37
N ILE A 706 0.60 -37.36 -17.63
CA ILE A 706 -0.68 -37.87 -17.15
C ILE A 706 -1.79 -36.99 -17.72
N SER A 707 -2.75 -37.61 -18.40
CA SER A 707 -3.97 -36.96 -18.88
C SER A 707 -5.21 -37.63 -18.29
N TYR A 708 -6.33 -36.88 -18.32
CA TYR A 708 -7.61 -37.35 -17.84
C TYR A 708 -8.64 -37.36 -18.96
N TYR A 709 -9.56 -38.31 -18.89
CA TYR A 709 -10.59 -38.46 -19.91
C TYR A 709 -11.87 -39.07 -19.32
N VAL A 710 -12.96 -38.92 -20.06
CA VAL A 710 -14.22 -39.63 -19.82
C VAL A 710 -14.60 -40.45 -21.04
N TRP A 711 -15.43 -41.47 -20.86
CA TRP A 711 -16.05 -42.19 -21.97
C TRP A 711 -17.33 -41.46 -22.38
N LYS A 712 -17.26 -40.68 -23.46
CA LYS A 712 -18.40 -39.94 -24.02
C LYS A 712 -19.19 -40.83 -24.97
N ILE A 713 -20.51 -40.78 -24.87
CA ILE A 713 -21.43 -41.45 -25.78
C ILE A 713 -21.72 -40.48 -26.92
N ASP A 714 -21.31 -40.85 -28.13
CA ASP A 714 -21.51 -40.07 -29.34
C ASP A 714 -22.25 -40.92 -30.39
N GLY A 715 -23.53 -40.62 -30.56
CA GLY A 715 -24.46 -41.46 -31.31
C GLY A 715 -24.51 -42.89 -30.78
N ASP A 716 -24.13 -43.86 -31.62
CA ASP A 716 -24.07 -45.29 -31.27
C ASP A 716 -22.67 -45.72 -30.77
N SER A 717 -21.72 -44.79 -30.66
CA SER A 717 -20.32 -45.07 -30.30
C SER A 717 -19.96 -44.56 -28.91
N VAL A 718 -19.00 -45.22 -28.26
CA VAL A 718 -18.38 -44.75 -27.02
C VAL A 718 -16.94 -44.36 -27.33
N VAL A 719 -16.64 -43.08 -27.15
CA VAL A 719 -15.35 -42.50 -27.52
C VAL A 719 -14.63 -41.94 -26.30
N LYS A 720 -13.31 -41.93 -26.40
CA LYS A 720 -12.44 -41.36 -25.38
C LYS A 720 -12.41 -39.83 -25.52
N GLN A 721 -12.96 -39.11 -24.56
CA GLN A 721 -13.01 -37.65 -24.54
C GLN A 721 -12.03 -37.09 -23.51
N PRO A 722 -10.94 -36.43 -23.93
CA PRO A 722 -10.02 -35.74 -23.01
C PRO A 722 -10.75 -34.66 -22.22
N VAL A 723 -10.39 -34.51 -20.94
CA VAL A 723 -10.94 -33.48 -20.05
C VAL A 723 -9.84 -32.80 -19.24
N ILE A 724 -10.01 -31.52 -18.95
CA ILE A 724 -9.16 -30.77 -18.02
C ILE A 724 -9.91 -30.69 -16.70
N LEU A 725 -9.24 -31.12 -15.63
CA LEU A 725 -9.81 -31.13 -14.29
C LEU A 725 -9.29 -29.95 -13.48
N SER A 726 -10.08 -29.54 -12.50
CA SER A 726 -9.59 -28.71 -11.42
C SER A 726 -8.71 -29.54 -10.47
N ASP A 727 -7.73 -28.90 -9.83
CA ASP A 727 -6.98 -29.49 -8.71
C ASP A 727 -7.84 -29.68 -7.44
N TYR A 728 -9.08 -29.17 -7.45
CA TYR A 728 -10.01 -29.26 -6.35
C TYR A 728 -10.94 -30.49 -6.47
N THR A 729 -11.14 -31.16 -5.33
CA THR A 729 -12.11 -32.27 -5.19
C THR A 729 -13.02 -32.03 -4.01
N SER A 730 -14.32 -32.28 -4.17
CA SER A 730 -15.33 -32.10 -3.13
C SER A 730 -16.13 -33.38 -2.96
N GLY A 731 -15.87 -34.12 -1.89
CA GLY A 731 -16.47 -35.43 -1.64
C GLY A 731 -16.11 -36.45 -2.72
N SER A 732 -17.13 -36.94 -3.45
CA SER A 732 -16.97 -37.89 -4.57
C SER A 732 -17.19 -37.25 -5.94
N ASN A 733 -17.08 -35.93 -6.01
CA ASN A 733 -17.30 -35.14 -7.21
C ASN A 733 -16.04 -34.37 -7.60
N THR A 734 -15.87 -34.18 -8.90
CA THR A 734 -14.75 -33.43 -9.49
C THR A 734 -15.28 -32.35 -10.43
N LEU A 735 -14.70 -31.17 -10.31
CA LEU A 735 -14.94 -30.05 -11.23
C LEU A 735 -14.16 -30.30 -12.54
N VAL A 736 -14.90 -30.31 -13.65
CA VAL A 736 -14.32 -30.40 -15.00
C VAL A 736 -14.31 -29.01 -15.61
N LEU A 737 -13.11 -28.54 -15.95
CA LEU A 737 -12.88 -27.20 -16.46
C LEU A 737 -13.07 -27.13 -17.98
N TYR A 738 -12.79 -28.22 -18.69
CA TYR A 738 -12.88 -28.28 -20.16
C TYR A 738 -13.05 -29.72 -20.66
N GLY A 739 -13.64 -29.88 -21.85
CA GLY A 739 -13.68 -31.14 -22.61
C GLY A 739 -15.04 -31.84 -22.64
N ILE A 740 -15.99 -31.44 -21.80
CA ILE A 740 -17.39 -31.87 -21.81
C ILE A 740 -18.29 -30.70 -21.41
N ASP A 741 -19.51 -30.70 -21.94
CA ASP A 741 -20.50 -29.65 -21.71
C ASP A 741 -21.81 -30.19 -21.14
N GLU A 742 -22.64 -29.28 -20.63
CA GLU A 742 -23.98 -29.64 -20.18
C GLU A 742 -24.80 -30.30 -21.29
N GLY A 743 -25.45 -31.42 -20.97
CA GLY A 743 -26.20 -32.23 -21.93
C GLY A 743 -25.40 -33.35 -22.58
N ASP A 744 -24.06 -33.36 -22.47
CA ASP A 744 -23.27 -34.50 -22.93
C ASP A 744 -23.67 -35.79 -22.19
N GLU A 745 -23.74 -36.91 -22.93
CA GLU A 745 -23.96 -38.23 -22.34
C GLU A 745 -22.60 -38.94 -22.15
N ILE A 746 -22.31 -39.41 -20.94
CA ILE A 746 -21.08 -40.13 -20.60
C ILE A 746 -21.39 -41.46 -19.91
N CYS A 747 -20.49 -42.43 -20.05
CA CYS A 747 -20.62 -43.74 -19.43
C CYS A 747 -20.33 -43.66 -17.93
N LEU A 748 -21.31 -43.99 -17.10
CA LEU A 748 -21.12 -44.30 -15.69
C LEU A 748 -20.94 -45.81 -15.56
N ALA A 749 -19.70 -46.22 -15.25
CA ALA A 749 -19.34 -47.62 -15.04
C ALA A 749 -20.23 -48.22 -13.95
N SER A 750 -20.86 -49.35 -14.29
CA SER A 750 -21.83 -50.08 -13.46
C SER A 750 -21.18 -51.09 -12.54
#